data_AF-A0A1B1Y5X6-F1
#
_entry.id   AF-A0A1B1Y5X6-F1
#
_cell.length_a   1.000
_cell.length_b   1.000
_cell.length_c   1.000
_cell.angle_alpha   90.00
_cell.angle_beta   90.00
_cell.angle_gamma   90.00
#
_symmetry.space_group_name_H-M   'P 1'
#
loop_
_entity.id
_entity.type
_entity.pdbx_description
1 polymer ?
#
loop_
_entity_poly.entity_id
_entity_poly.type
_entity_poly.pdbx_seq_one_letter_code
_entity_poly.pdbx_strand_id
1 'polypeptide(L)'
;MAIEGNNIFKDYIAGLKDYDEVIKPSKEINQNWSQLFDNLKEIDTEELHEIQSEINWLMAENGVTYNVYNAPNGLNRPWQLNAIPFIIHENEWSKIEKGIKQRAELLNLILKDIYGERKLIKDNIIPPEVFYEHRGFLRQCDQIEYNTTKNLMVYSAELSRGPDGRMWVVNDRTQAPSGMGYALENRFTTSRTASKLFNDLNVKQPSEFFNDFNQMLIDAAPQGIDNPNIVILTPGPHNETYFEHTYLSSLLGHPLVKGNDLVVRNGFVWMKSLKGLKKVDVILRRVDDVFVDPLELKEDSYLGVAGLLEVVRNKNISVINPVGSGVIENFGLIPFMNAICNYFFKEDLILPQIASWWCGQEKERALVLKNIKKFVVKRIDKSNRESLFFCKSLTEAEIENLKKEILKNPHRFVAQEYISFSSAPNYSNGTLEPRKVVCRTFSIAKENSYSVMPGGLVRVAPDNKELRVSNQRGGISKDFWIVSDHNQENIQQYTWNKSQKTETSDINDLPSDTANNLFWSGRYLGRALITSRFIRTVLNNMNNEQYNTHIPDSEILTHLYKAITNITSTFPGFVGKGSEELLKDPLKELQSLILDPTRIGSLAQTLNSFNNSYYTLRNLWSKDMWRVFDSIKKLWKQYDSTKTYSLNSLIKLLDRTITRLVAFMALIEESIMVKQGLLLYFIGLQMEQATMNIAKCRSLIVFDHDNYLNYDILEALLNSHESLNIYRYSYQSYLSIENVISLIILDKEYAKSLHYQLRRIQKDIARLPIPQNTVGFKECQDKIQKACFIMEHIDPTVLLNINKENSQRENMEKTLSMLSDLLHETSLAISTTYFDHTYQQTQMVPQKIDL
;
A
#
# COMPACT_ATOMS: atom_id res chain seq x y z
N MET A 1 -28.54 33.01 -21.93
CA MET A 1 -29.98 32.67 -21.74
C MET A 1 -30.30 31.16 -21.70
N ALA A 2 -29.33 30.23 -21.85
CA ALA A 2 -29.62 28.78 -21.83
C ALA A 2 -29.28 28.04 -20.50
N ILE A 3 -28.76 28.74 -19.49
CA ILE A 3 -28.32 28.13 -18.21
C ILE A 3 -29.33 28.36 -17.07
N GLU A 4 -30.23 29.35 -17.20
CA GLU A 4 -31.18 29.73 -16.13
C GLU A 4 -32.28 28.69 -15.87
N GLY A 5 -32.48 27.72 -16.78
CA GLY A 5 -33.51 26.69 -16.66
C GLY A 5 -33.12 25.45 -15.84
N ASN A 6 -31.83 25.25 -15.53
CA ASN A 6 -31.37 24.09 -14.78
C ASN A 6 -30.84 24.50 -13.40
N ASN A 7 -31.61 24.20 -12.35
CA ASN A 7 -31.32 24.61 -10.96
C ASN A 7 -29.94 24.17 -10.45
N ILE A 8 -29.36 23.10 -11.02
CA ILE A 8 -28.08 22.52 -10.58
C ILE A 8 -26.90 23.49 -10.78
N PHE A 9 -26.94 24.31 -11.82
CA PHE A 9 -25.85 25.22 -12.19
C PHE A 9 -25.98 26.63 -11.61
N LYS A 10 -27.11 26.93 -10.96
CA LYS A 10 -27.38 28.26 -10.40
C LYS A 10 -26.35 28.64 -9.35
N ASP A 11 -26.05 27.72 -8.44
CA ASP A 11 -25.07 27.90 -7.37
C ASP A 11 -23.64 27.93 -7.91
N TYR A 12 -23.36 27.15 -8.97
CA TYR A 12 -22.09 27.16 -9.66
C TYR A 12 -21.75 28.54 -10.22
N ILE A 13 -22.69 29.13 -10.97
CA ILE A 13 -22.53 30.46 -11.58
C ILE A 13 -22.40 31.53 -10.50
N ALA A 14 -23.22 31.47 -9.45
CA ALA A 14 -23.18 32.43 -8.34
C ALA A 14 -21.85 32.42 -7.57
N GLY A 15 -21.16 31.28 -7.55
CA GLY A 15 -19.87 31.10 -6.88
C GLY A 15 -18.64 31.59 -7.68
N LEU A 16 -18.78 31.97 -8.95
CA LEU A 16 -17.65 32.34 -9.82
C LEU A 16 -17.05 33.70 -9.42
N LYS A 17 -15.71 33.72 -9.27
CA LYS A 17 -14.95 34.94 -8.91
C LYS A 17 -13.78 35.24 -9.84
N ASP A 18 -13.17 34.20 -10.39
CA ASP A 18 -11.99 34.29 -11.27
C ASP A 18 -12.27 33.54 -12.59
N TYR A 19 -11.23 33.34 -13.41
CA TYR A 19 -11.31 32.54 -14.63
C TYR A 19 -11.91 31.15 -14.36
N ASP A 20 -12.78 30.69 -15.27
CA ASP A 20 -13.47 29.40 -15.17
C ASP A 20 -13.38 28.62 -16.48
N GLU A 21 -13.31 27.29 -16.37
CA GLU A 21 -13.10 26.38 -17.51
C GLU A 21 -14.36 26.22 -18.37
N VAL A 22 -15.53 26.40 -17.75
CA VAL A 22 -16.83 26.37 -18.40
C VAL A 22 -17.23 27.77 -18.84
N ILE A 23 -17.14 28.76 -17.96
CA ILE A 23 -17.65 30.11 -18.23
C ILE A 23 -16.48 31.02 -18.59
N LYS A 24 -16.43 31.43 -19.86
CA LYS A 24 -15.40 32.37 -20.33
C LYS A 24 -15.57 33.73 -19.65
N PRO A 25 -14.53 34.59 -19.61
CA PRO A 25 -14.65 35.97 -19.12
C PRO A 25 -15.76 36.79 -19.81
N SER A 26 -16.12 36.45 -21.05
CA SER A 26 -17.26 37.02 -21.79
C SER A 26 -18.63 36.62 -21.24
N LYS A 27 -18.68 35.76 -20.20
CA LYS A 27 -19.87 35.13 -19.63
C LYS A 27 -20.59 34.14 -20.56
N GLU A 28 -19.93 33.72 -21.63
CA GLU A 28 -20.42 32.68 -22.53
C GLU A 28 -19.89 31.30 -22.11
N ILE A 29 -20.65 30.25 -22.43
CA ILE A 29 -20.23 28.87 -22.21
C ILE A 29 -19.10 28.54 -23.19
N ASN A 30 -18.06 27.88 -22.69
CA ASN A 30 -17.01 27.31 -23.50
C ASN A 30 -17.58 26.19 -24.37
N GLN A 31 -17.53 26.36 -25.70
CA GLN A 31 -18.04 25.39 -26.67
C GLN A 31 -17.43 23.99 -26.48
N ASN A 32 -16.18 23.90 -26.03
CA ASN A 32 -15.54 22.61 -25.75
C ASN A 32 -16.25 21.80 -24.64
N TRP A 33 -17.08 22.45 -23.82
CA TRP A 33 -17.86 21.82 -22.77
C TRP A 33 -19.32 21.61 -23.17
N SER A 34 -19.81 22.15 -24.30
CA SER A 34 -21.25 22.21 -24.61
C SER A 34 -21.90 20.83 -24.66
N GLN A 35 -21.25 19.84 -25.28
CA GLN A 35 -21.78 18.47 -25.34
C GLN A 35 -21.89 17.83 -23.95
N LEU A 36 -20.88 17.99 -23.08
CA LEU A 36 -21.00 17.51 -21.70
C LEU A 36 -22.13 18.25 -20.96
N PHE A 37 -22.30 19.54 -21.21
CA PHE A 37 -23.41 20.31 -20.64
C PHE A 37 -24.77 19.80 -21.10
N ASP A 38 -24.91 19.44 -22.38
CA ASP A 38 -26.15 18.90 -22.92
C ASP A 38 -26.41 17.50 -22.34
N ASN A 39 -25.40 16.63 -22.24
CA ASN A 39 -25.51 15.35 -21.54
C ASN A 39 -25.92 15.53 -20.06
N LEU A 40 -25.38 16.54 -19.37
CA LEU A 40 -25.74 16.86 -17.98
C LEU A 40 -27.14 17.46 -17.82
N LYS A 41 -27.76 17.99 -18.87
CA LYS A 41 -29.17 18.45 -18.82
C LYS A 41 -30.14 17.29 -18.89
N GLU A 42 -29.76 16.18 -19.51
CA GLU A 42 -30.56 14.96 -19.58
C GLU A 42 -30.52 14.16 -18.26
N ILE A 43 -29.58 14.47 -17.37
CA ILE A 43 -29.40 13.85 -16.06
C ILE A 43 -29.98 14.78 -15.00
N ASP A 44 -30.92 14.28 -14.19
CA ASP A 44 -31.46 15.05 -13.07
C ASP A 44 -30.56 14.99 -11.82
N THR A 45 -30.92 15.74 -10.76
CA THR A 45 -30.15 15.77 -9.51
C THR A 45 -30.06 14.42 -8.80
N GLU A 46 -31.11 13.62 -8.89
CA GLU A 46 -31.19 12.33 -8.20
C GLU A 46 -30.28 11.33 -8.90
N GLU A 47 -30.35 11.25 -10.23
CA GLU A 47 -29.45 10.43 -11.05
C GLU A 47 -27.98 10.85 -10.88
N LEU A 48 -27.66 12.14 -10.85
CA LEU A 48 -26.27 12.58 -10.60
C LEU A 48 -25.78 12.19 -9.19
N HIS A 49 -26.68 12.22 -8.19
CA HIS A 49 -26.37 11.71 -6.85
C HIS A 49 -26.13 10.20 -6.85
N GLU A 50 -26.92 9.43 -7.60
CA GLU A 50 -26.73 7.98 -7.79
C GLU A 50 -25.38 7.68 -8.45
N ILE A 51 -25.03 8.37 -9.55
CA ILE A 51 -23.73 8.23 -10.23
C ILE A 51 -22.58 8.52 -9.25
N GLN A 52 -22.66 9.62 -8.49
CA GLN A 52 -21.62 9.96 -7.52
C GLN A 52 -21.54 8.94 -6.38
N SER A 53 -22.67 8.39 -5.94
CA SER A 53 -22.73 7.34 -4.92
C SER A 53 -22.12 6.03 -5.42
N GLU A 54 -22.40 5.65 -6.67
CA GLU A 54 -21.82 4.48 -7.32
C GLU A 54 -20.30 4.62 -7.51
N ILE A 55 -19.82 5.80 -7.93
CA ILE A 55 -18.38 6.12 -8.00
C ILE A 55 -17.72 5.94 -6.63
N ASN A 56 -18.31 6.52 -5.58
CA ASN A 56 -17.78 6.41 -4.22
C ASN A 56 -17.75 4.95 -3.75
N TRP A 57 -18.80 4.19 -4.06
CA TRP A 57 -18.86 2.76 -3.77
C TRP A 57 -17.76 2.00 -4.50
N LEU A 58 -17.64 2.13 -5.83
CA LEU A 58 -16.62 1.44 -6.62
C LEU A 58 -15.19 1.80 -6.21
N MET A 59 -14.91 3.06 -5.88
CA MET A 59 -13.60 3.47 -5.38
C MET A 59 -13.26 2.79 -4.05
N ALA A 60 -14.24 2.67 -3.15
CA ALA A 60 -14.07 1.95 -1.89
C ALA A 60 -13.90 0.45 -2.11
N GLU A 61 -14.66 -0.15 -3.02
CA GLU A 61 -14.60 -1.58 -3.37
C GLU A 61 -13.28 -1.96 -4.04
N ASN A 62 -12.78 -1.13 -4.96
CA ASN A 62 -11.45 -1.29 -5.55
C ASN A 62 -10.33 -0.93 -4.57
N GLY A 63 -10.67 -0.43 -3.38
CA GLY A 63 -9.75 -0.08 -2.31
C GLY A 63 -8.82 1.06 -2.65
N VAL A 64 -9.23 1.98 -3.51
CA VAL A 64 -8.39 3.09 -3.97
C VAL A 64 -8.18 4.04 -2.79
N THR A 65 -6.93 4.13 -2.32
CA THR A 65 -6.59 4.88 -1.10
C THR A 65 -5.43 5.83 -1.33
N TYR A 66 -5.35 6.85 -0.47
CA TYR A 66 -4.21 7.74 -0.33
C TYR A 66 -3.87 7.83 1.16
N ASN A 67 -2.62 7.53 1.54
CA ASN A 67 -2.21 7.65 2.95
C ASN A 67 -1.87 9.10 3.28
N VAL A 68 -2.55 9.65 4.30
CA VAL A 68 -2.27 10.99 4.82
C VAL A 68 -1.37 10.85 6.05
N TYR A 69 -0.21 11.51 6.04
CA TYR A 69 0.71 11.45 7.17
C TYR A 69 0.07 12.07 8.42
N ASN A 70 0.22 11.42 9.58
CA ASN A 70 -0.25 11.85 10.90
C ASN A 70 -1.78 11.89 11.13
N ALA A 71 -2.59 11.19 10.32
CA ALA A 71 -4.02 11.06 10.60
C ALA A 71 -4.27 10.13 11.83
N PRO A 72 -4.93 10.61 12.91
CA PRO A 72 -5.08 9.86 14.16
C PRO A 72 -5.93 8.58 14.03
N ASN A 73 -6.77 8.47 12.99
CA ASN A 73 -7.79 7.42 12.85
C ASN A 73 -7.61 6.49 11.64
N GLY A 74 -6.40 6.40 11.06
CA GLY A 74 -6.06 5.28 10.20
C GLY A 74 -5.06 5.56 9.09
N LEU A 75 -4.26 4.54 8.83
CA LEU A 75 -3.71 4.27 7.50
C LEU A 75 -4.90 4.18 6.54
N ASN A 76 -4.87 4.92 5.42
CA ASN A 76 -5.80 4.88 4.28
C ASN A 76 -7.07 5.78 4.36
N ARG A 77 -6.99 6.98 3.75
CA ARG A 77 -8.20 7.73 3.35
C ARG A 77 -8.67 7.20 2.00
N PRO A 78 -9.97 6.93 1.80
CA PRO A 78 -10.52 6.60 0.49
C PRO A 78 -10.26 7.72 -0.52
N TRP A 79 -9.90 7.34 -1.74
CA TRP A 79 -9.76 8.26 -2.85
C TRP A 79 -11.12 8.83 -3.25
N GLN A 80 -11.22 10.15 -3.37
CA GLN A 80 -12.46 10.82 -3.74
C GLN A 80 -12.41 11.19 -5.21
N LEU A 81 -13.28 10.59 -6.02
CA LEU A 81 -13.46 10.90 -7.43
C LEU A 81 -14.80 11.62 -7.62
N ASN A 82 -14.76 12.76 -8.31
CA ASN A 82 -15.97 13.51 -8.66
C ASN A 82 -16.61 12.96 -9.94
N ALA A 83 -17.95 12.94 -9.96
CA ALA A 83 -18.72 12.51 -11.12
C ALA A 83 -18.49 13.40 -12.36
N ILE A 84 -18.23 14.70 -12.16
CA ILE A 84 -18.03 15.64 -13.27
C ILE A 84 -16.56 15.58 -13.73
N PRO A 85 -16.29 15.18 -14.99
CA PRO A 85 -14.92 15.12 -15.51
C PRO A 85 -14.37 16.52 -15.80
N PHE A 86 -13.08 16.58 -16.10
CA PHE A 86 -12.41 17.78 -16.60
C PHE A 86 -12.06 17.61 -18.08
N ILE A 87 -12.44 18.56 -18.92
CA ILE A 87 -12.34 18.43 -20.39
C ILE A 87 -11.33 19.43 -20.98
N ILE A 88 -10.49 18.93 -21.88
CA ILE A 88 -9.71 19.73 -22.84
C ILE A 88 -9.94 19.20 -24.26
N HIS A 89 -10.12 20.11 -25.22
CA HIS A 89 -10.25 19.74 -26.63
C HIS A 89 -8.89 19.41 -27.26
N GLU A 90 -8.84 18.46 -28.20
CA GLU A 90 -7.58 17.98 -28.77
C GLU A 90 -6.74 19.05 -29.46
N ASN A 91 -7.38 20.05 -30.07
CA ASN A 91 -6.69 21.20 -30.69
C ASN A 91 -5.88 22.01 -29.67
N GLU A 92 -6.40 22.15 -28.45
CA GLU A 92 -5.66 22.77 -27.36
C GLU A 92 -4.61 21.81 -26.81
N TRP A 93 -5.00 20.55 -26.59
CA TRP A 93 -4.11 19.50 -26.07
C TRP A 93 -2.86 19.33 -26.94
N SER A 94 -2.96 19.42 -28.27
CA SER A 94 -1.80 19.30 -29.17
C SER A 94 -0.71 20.33 -28.86
N LYS A 95 -1.07 21.55 -28.45
CA LYS A 95 -0.10 22.58 -28.03
C LYS A 95 0.49 22.25 -26.66
N ILE A 96 -0.34 21.78 -25.73
CA ILE A 96 0.08 21.35 -24.40
C ILE A 96 1.07 20.19 -24.50
N GLU A 97 0.74 19.18 -25.29
CA GLU A 97 1.57 18.02 -25.57
C GLU A 97 2.93 18.41 -26.14
N LYS A 98 2.97 19.28 -27.16
CA LYS A 98 4.23 19.80 -27.71
C LYS A 98 5.08 20.48 -26.65
N GLY A 99 4.48 21.31 -25.80
CA GLY A 99 5.21 21.98 -24.73
C GLY A 99 5.66 21.05 -23.60
N ILE A 100 4.90 20.00 -23.28
CA ILE A 100 5.34 18.96 -22.34
C ILE A 100 6.56 18.23 -22.91
N LYS A 101 6.56 17.86 -24.21
CA LYS A 101 7.71 17.21 -24.86
C LYS A 101 8.95 18.10 -24.85
N GLN A 102 8.81 19.38 -25.21
CA GLN A 102 9.90 20.36 -25.14
C GLN A 102 10.45 20.47 -23.72
N ARG A 103 9.56 20.57 -22.72
CA ARG A 103 9.96 20.73 -21.32
C ARG A 103 10.63 19.47 -20.75
N ALA A 104 10.14 18.28 -21.11
CA ALA A 104 10.76 17.02 -20.74
C ALA A 104 12.19 16.91 -21.29
N GLU A 105 12.39 17.25 -22.58
CA GLU A 105 13.72 17.26 -23.19
C GLU A 105 14.63 18.33 -22.57
N LEU A 106 14.10 19.52 -22.28
CA LEU A 106 14.86 20.58 -21.63
C LEU A 106 15.38 20.14 -20.25
N LEU A 107 14.50 19.54 -19.44
CA LEU A 107 14.86 19.01 -18.11
C LEU A 107 15.81 17.81 -18.20
N ASN A 108 15.66 16.96 -19.23
CA ASN A 108 16.62 15.91 -19.54
C ASN A 108 18.03 16.47 -19.79
N LEU A 109 18.15 17.51 -20.61
CA LEU A 109 19.42 18.18 -20.90
C LEU A 109 20.00 18.88 -19.66
N ILE A 110 19.18 19.53 -18.84
CA ILE A 110 19.61 20.11 -17.57
C ILE A 110 20.17 19.02 -16.64
N LEU A 111 19.48 17.90 -16.51
CA LEU A 111 19.93 16.77 -15.67
C LEU A 111 21.27 16.20 -16.16
N LYS A 112 21.42 16.05 -17.48
CA LYS A 112 22.66 15.59 -18.10
C LYS A 112 23.80 16.59 -17.90
N ASP A 113 23.52 17.88 -18.04
CA ASP A 113 24.53 18.93 -17.91
C ASP A 113 25.03 19.05 -16.47
N ILE A 114 24.13 19.07 -15.48
CA ILE A 114 24.49 19.38 -14.09
C ILE A 114 25.34 18.30 -13.41
N TYR A 115 25.12 17.03 -13.76
CA TYR A 115 25.97 15.90 -13.32
C TYR A 115 27.09 15.57 -14.33
N GLY A 116 27.20 16.33 -15.42
CA GLY A 116 28.17 16.13 -16.50
C GLY A 116 29.07 17.34 -16.69
N GLU A 117 29.00 17.94 -17.88
CA GLU A 117 29.91 19.01 -18.31
C GLU A 117 29.68 20.37 -17.61
N ARG A 118 28.47 20.60 -17.08
CA ARG A 118 28.06 21.83 -16.36
C ARG A 118 28.20 23.11 -17.19
N LYS A 119 27.88 23.06 -18.48
CA LYS A 119 27.91 24.21 -19.38
C LYS A 119 27.02 25.34 -18.92
N LEU A 120 25.84 25.04 -18.38
CA LEU A 120 24.91 26.08 -17.91
C LEU A 120 25.53 26.95 -16.80
N ILE A 121 26.40 26.38 -15.97
CA ILE A 121 27.14 27.12 -14.94
C ILE A 121 28.37 27.78 -15.56
N LYS A 122 29.17 27.05 -16.35
CA LYS A 122 30.42 27.57 -16.96
C LYS A 122 30.17 28.76 -17.88
N ASP A 123 29.07 28.75 -18.62
CA ASP A 123 28.68 29.80 -19.55
C ASP A 123 27.83 30.90 -18.87
N ASN A 124 27.70 30.87 -17.54
CA ASN A 124 26.96 31.84 -16.72
C ASN A 124 25.46 31.96 -17.07
N ILE A 125 24.83 30.89 -17.55
CA ILE A 125 23.37 30.84 -17.77
C ILE A 125 22.63 30.69 -16.43
N ILE A 126 23.17 29.89 -15.52
CA ILE A 126 22.60 29.63 -14.19
C ILE A 126 23.69 29.89 -13.14
N PRO A 127 23.39 30.65 -12.07
CA PRO A 127 24.27 30.77 -10.92
C PRO A 127 24.52 29.40 -10.24
N PRO A 128 25.77 29.09 -9.82
CA PRO A 128 26.11 27.79 -9.24
C PRO A 128 25.34 27.47 -7.96
N GLU A 129 24.97 28.47 -7.17
CA GLU A 129 24.25 28.33 -5.91
C GLU A 129 22.85 27.75 -6.10
N VAL A 130 22.26 27.88 -7.30
CA VAL A 130 20.96 27.26 -7.61
C VAL A 130 21.04 25.74 -7.42
N PHE A 131 22.17 25.11 -7.74
CA PHE A 131 22.36 23.66 -7.62
C PHE A 131 23.22 23.25 -6.43
N TYR A 132 24.38 23.88 -6.22
CA TYR A 132 25.33 23.41 -5.19
C TYR A 132 24.85 23.63 -3.76
N GLU A 133 23.96 24.60 -3.54
CA GLU A 133 23.30 24.83 -2.24
C GLU A 133 21.94 24.11 -2.14
N HIS A 134 21.50 23.43 -3.21
CA HIS A 134 20.28 22.65 -3.19
C HIS A 134 20.54 21.28 -2.54
N ARG A 135 19.86 20.97 -1.44
CA ARG A 135 20.04 19.71 -0.68
C ARG A 135 19.79 18.43 -1.48
N GLY A 136 19.03 18.52 -2.57
CA GLY A 136 18.80 17.41 -3.49
C GLY A 136 19.90 17.18 -4.53
N PHE A 137 20.94 18.03 -4.59
CA PHE A 137 22.11 17.78 -5.45
C PHE A 137 23.00 16.73 -4.80
N LEU A 138 23.10 15.56 -5.42
CA LEU A 138 23.84 14.43 -4.88
C LEU A 138 25.20 14.33 -5.53
N ARG A 139 26.26 14.77 -4.83
CA ARG A 139 27.63 14.74 -5.34
C ARG A 139 28.08 13.34 -5.76
N GLN A 140 27.55 12.32 -5.09
CA GLN A 140 27.76 10.91 -5.37
C GLN A 140 27.28 10.50 -6.77
N CYS A 141 26.37 11.28 -7.39
CA CYS A 141 25.84 11.04 -8.73
C CYS A 141 26.64 11.76 -9.83
N ASP A 142 27.72 12.47 -9.50
CA ASP A 142 28.54 13.17 -10.47
C ASP A 142 29.24 12.21 -11.45
N GLN A 143 29.24 12.58 -12.73
CA GLN A 143 29.83 11.83 -13.84
C GLN A 143 29.31 10.40 -14.02
N ILE A 144 28.15 10.06 -13.46
CA ILE A 144 27.51 8.77 -13.75
C ILE A 144 26.99 8.78 -15.18
N GLU A 145 27.46 7.83 -15.97
CA GLU A 145 26.99 7.58 -17.32
C GLU A 145 25.89 6.52 -17.33
N TYR A 146 24.75 6.84 -17.95
CA TYR A 146 23.61 5.94 -18.08
C TYR A 146 23.54 5.34 -19.48
N ASN A 147 23.11 4.09 -19.59
CA ASN A 147 22.90 3.39 -20.88
C ASN A 147 21.49 3.58 -21.46
N THR A 148 20.63 4.31 -20.76
CA THR A 148 19.25 4.60 -21.21
C THR A 148 19.26 5.63 -22.33
N THR A 149 18.22 5.60 -23.18
CA THR A 149 18.07 6.53 -24.33
C THR A 149 18.05 8.00 -23.91
N LYS A 150 17.51 8.29 -22.73
CA LYS A 150 17.53 9.61 -22.08
C LYS A 150 17.89 9.47 -20.61
N ASN A 151 18.35 10.56 -19.98
CA ASN A 151 18.63 10.60 -18.54
C ASN A 151 17.31 10.72 -17.76
N LEU A 152 16.37 11.56 -18.24
CA LEU A 152 15.05 11.69 -17.63
C LEU A 152 14.03 10.83 -18.39
N MET A 153 13.74 9.65 -17.87
CA MET A 153 12.87 8.67 -18.54
C MET A 153 11.38 8.93 -18.29
N VAL A 154 11.02 9.39 -17.08
CA VAL A 154 9.64 9.72 -16.71
C VAL A 154 9.56 11.16 -16.24
N TYR A 155 8.65 11.96 -16.81
CA TYR A 155 8.43 13.34 -16.42
C TYR A 155 6.96 13.63 -16.21
N SER A 156 6.64 14.45 -15.21
CA SER A 156 5.29 14.94 -14.96
C SER A 156 5.28 16.45 -14.80
N ALA A 157 4.39 17.12 -15.53
CA ALA A 157 4.11 18.55 -15.38
C ALA A 157 2.79 18.76 -14.65
N GLU A 158 2.80 19.59 -13.60
CA GLU A 158 1.57 20.14 -13.03
C GLU A 158 1.20 21.43 -13.75
N LEU A 159 0.00 21.45 -14.33
CA LEU A 159 -0.52 22.52 -15.16
C LEU A 159 -1.79 23.11 -14.54
N SER A 160 -1.94 24.42 -14.64
CA SER A 160 -3.18 25.11 -14.32
C SER A 160 -3.41 26.25 -15.32
N ARG A 161 -4.67 26.56 -15.62
CA ARG A 161 -4.97 27.66 -16.53
C ARG A 161 -4.87 28.99 -15.80
N GLY A 162 -4.08 29.90 -16.37
CA GLY A 162 -3.89 31.25 -15.87
C GLY A 162 -5.06 32.17 -16.25
N PRO A 163 -5.08 33.42 -15.71
CA PRO A 163 -6.12 34.40 -16.02
C PRO A 163 -6.12 34.85 -17.50
N ASP A 164 -5.03 34.60 -18.22
CA ASP A 164 -4.89 34.86 -19.65
C ASP A 164 -5.44 33.74 -20.55
N GLY A 165 -6.04 32.71 -19.94
CA GLY A 165 -6.64 31.57 -20.63
C GLY A 165 -5.64 30.54 -21.17
N ARG A 166 -4.33 30.73 -21.00
CA ARG A 166 -3.31 29.73 -21.38
C ARG A 166 -3.10 28.71 -20.27
N MET A 167 -2.57 27.53 -20.60
CA MET A 167 -2.13 26.53 -19.61
C MET A 167 -0.70 26.84 -19.18
N TRP A 168 -0.47 26.95 -17.87
CA TRP A 168 0.83 27.32 -17.28
C TRP A 168 1.40 26.14 -16.51
N VAL A 169 2.72 25.96 -16.58
CA VAL A 169 3.42 25.01 -15.71
C VAL A 169 3.56 25.61 -14.32
N VAL A 170 3.03 24.89 -13.33
CA VAL A 170 3.04 25.24 -11.91
C VAL A 170 4.20 24.57 -11.19
N ASN A 171 4.40 23.27 -11.42
CA ASN A 171 5.48 22.49 -10.82
C ASN A 171 5.93 21.37 -11.75
N ASP A 172 7.22 21.02 -11.67
CA ASP A 172 7.82 19.86 -12.33
C ASP A 172 8.01 18.71 -11.34
N ARG A 173 7.85 17.47 -11.83
CA ARG A 173 8.09 16.24 -11.07
C ARG A 173 8.95 15.29 -11.88
N THR A 174 10.12 14.94 -11.34
CA THR A 174 11.21 14.27 -12.06
C THR A 174 11.87 13.16 -11.25
N GLN A 175 11.60 13.08 -9.94
CA GLN A 175 12.20 12.03 -9.10
C GLN A 175 11.44 10.70 -9.22
N ALA A 176 10.25 10.63 -8.64
CA ALA A 176 9.35 9.47 -8.69
C ALA A 176 7.90 9.95 -8.87
N PRO A 177 7.55 10.53 -10.04
CA PRO A 177 6.24 11.16 -10.25
C PRO A 177 5.10 10.15 -10.10
N SER A 178 4.11 10.50 -9.27
CA SER A 178 2.93 9.69 -9.01
C SER A 178 1.65 10.26 -9.62
N GLY A 179 0.65 9.42 -9.85
CA GLY A 179 -0.70 9.77 -10.27
C GLY A 179 -1.20 9.08 -11.55
N MET A 180 -0.33 8.39 -12.29
CA MET A 180 -0.72 7.65 -13.51
C MET A 180 -1.72 6.53 -13.20
N GLY A 181 -1.47 5.77 -12.12
CA GLY A 181 -2.34 4.65 -11.73
C GLY A 181 -3.70 5.16 -11.25
N TYR A 182 -3.72 6.27 -10.51
CA TYR A 182 -4.97 6.95 -10.12
C TYR A 182 -5.73 7.50 -11.32
N ALA A 183 -5.04 8.10 -12.30
CA ALA A 183 -5.67 8.61 -13.51
C ALA A 183 -6.34 7.49 -14.32
N LEU A 184 -5.66 6.34 -14.45
CA LEU A 184 -6.21 5.17 -15.13
C LEU A 184 -7.42 4.59 -14.37
N GLU A 185 -7.33 4.46 -13.04
CA GLU A 185 -8.43 3.97 -12.22
C GLU A 185 -9.65 4.91 -12.22
N ASN A 186 -9.41 6.23 -12.26
CA ASN A 186 -10.46 7.22 -12.44
C ASN A 186 -11.19 7.00 -13.77
N ARG A 187 -10.45 6.85 -14.87
CA ARG A 187 -11.03 6.59 -16.20
C ARG A 187 -11.86 5.33 -16.21
N PHE A 188 -11.33 4.23 -15.67
CA PHE A 188 -12.04 2.95 -15.58
C PHE A 188 -13.36 3.11 -14.81
N THR A 189 -13.32 3.76 -13.64
CA THR A 189 -14.49 3.95 -12.78
C THR A 189 -15.54 4.83 -13.46
N THR A 190 -15.16 6.00 -13.96
CA THR A 190 -16.08 6.94 -14.63
C THR A 190 -16.70 6.32 -15.88
N SER A 191 -15.92 5.60 -16.70
CA SER A 191 -16.45 4.94 -17.91
C SER A 191 -17.49 3.87 -17.62
N ARG A 192 -17.43 3.24 -16.43
CA ARG A 192 -18.36 2.20 -16.01
C ARG A 192 -19.65 2.76 -15.40
N THR A 193 -19.57 3.82 -14.61
CA THR A 193 -20.73 4.35 -13.85
C THR A 193 -21.45 5.48 -14.56
N ALA A 194 -20.73 6.28 -15.35
CA ALA A 194 -21.25 7.53 -15.91
C ALA A 194 -21.31 7.46 -17.44
N SER A 195 -21.74 6.33 -18.00
CA SER A 195 -21.77 6.09 -19.45
C SER A 195 -22.54 7.17 -20.23
N LYS A 196 -23.66 7.66 -19.68
CA LYS A 196 -24.44 8.78 -20.26
C LYS A 196 -23.61 10.07 -20.44
N LEU A 197 -22.61 10.32 -19.57
CA LEU A 197 -21.74 11.49 -19.72
C LEU A 197 -20.83 11.39 -20.96
N PHE A 198 -20.57 10.18 -21.47
CA PHE A 198 -19.74 9.96 -22.66
C PHE A 198 -20.54 10.05 -23.97
N ASN A 199 -21.87 10.19 -23.93
CA ASN A 199 -22.69 10.24 -25.14
C ASN A 199 -22.20 11.34 -26.09
N ASP A 200 -21.99 10.98 -27.35
CA ASP A 200 -21.49 11.85 -28.42
C ASP A 200 -20.16 12.56 -28.11
N LEU A 201 -19.37 12.04 -27.16
CA LEU A 201 -18.03 12.52 -26.82
C LEU A 201 -16.96 11.49 -27.16
N ASN A 202 -16.07 11.85 -28.09
CA ASN A 202 -14.94 11.02 -28.47
C ASN A 202 -13.73 11.27 -27.55
N VAL A 203 -13.68 10.55 -26.43
CA VAL A 203 -12.61 10.67 -25.42
C VAL A 203 -11.41 9.78 -25.77
N LYS A 204 -10.20 10.36 -25.87
CA LYS A 204 -8.95 9.61 -26.13
C LYS A 204 -8.61 8.66 -24.96
N GLN A 205 -8.19 7.45 -25.29
CA GLN A 205 -7.83 6.41 -24.31
C GLN A 205 -6.34 6.45 -23.96
N PRO A 206 -5.96 6.22 -22.68
CA PRO A 206 -4.56 6.21 -22.26
C PRO A 206 -3.84 4.86 -22.49
N SER A 207 -4.48 3.86 -23.09
CA SER A 207 -3.93 2.50 -23.21
C SER A 207 -2.59 2.44 -23.95
N GLU A 208 -2.46 3.18 -25.06
CA GLU A 208 -1.21 3.25 -25.83
C GLU A 208 -0.04 3.79 -25.00
N PHE A 209 -0.29 4.77 -24.14
CA PHE A 209 0.73 5.31 -23.24
C PHE A 209 1.28 4.26 -22.26
N PHE A 210 0.43 3.34 -21.75
CA PHE A 210 0.90 2.28 -20.86
C PHE A 210 1.64 1.17 -21.59
N ASN A 211 1.29 0.91 -22.87
CA ASN A 211 2.08 0.03 -23.73
C ASN A 211 3.48 0.62 -23.97
N ASP A 212 3.55 1.90 -24.34
CA ASP A 212 4.80 2.64 -24.46
C ASP A 212 5.59 2.64 -23.14
N PHE A 213 4.90 2.77 -22.00
CA PHE A 213 5.55 2.77 -20.69
C PHE A 213 6.20 1.43 -20.38
N ASN A 214 5.51 0.31 -20.66
CA ASN A 214 6.11 -1.00 -20.48
C ASN A 214 7.28 -1.22 -21.45
N GLN A 215 7.14 -0.82 -22.71
CA GLN A 215 8.21 -0.94 -23.69
C GLN A 215 9.44 -0.13 -23.29
N MET A 216 9.25 1.09 -22.78
CA MET A 216 10.33 1.92 -22.24
C MET A 216 11.07 1.24 -21.07
N LEU A 217 10.39 0.47 -20.22
CA LEU A 217 11.04 -0.32 -19.16
C LEU A 217 11.87 -1.48 -19.71
N ILE A 218 11.38 -2.15 -20.77
CA ILE A 218 12.10 -3.23 -21.45
C ILE A 218 13.34 -2.67 -22.16
N ASP A 219 13.19 -1.59 -22.91
CA ASP A 219 14.26 -0.95 -23.68
C ASP A 219 15.34 -0.31 -22.79
N ALA A 220 15.04 -0.08 -21.51
CA ALA A 220 16.00 0.44 -20.54
C ALA A 220 16.99 -0.62 -20.03
N ALA A 221 16.84 -1.89 -20.42
CA ALA A 221 17.75 -2.95 -20.00
C ALA A 221 19.22 -2.66 -20.39
N PRO A 222 20.20 -3.06 -19.56
CA PRO A 222 21.60 -3.07 -19.96
C PRO A 222 21.86 -3.87 -21.26
N GLN A 223 22.94 -3.54 -21.97
CA GLN A 223 23.26 -4.15 -23.26
C GLN A 223 23.36 -5.69 -23.19
N GLY A 224 22.81 -6.37 -24.20
CA GLY A 224 22.87 -7.83 -24.34
C GLY A 224 21.79 -8.60 -23.57
N ILE A 225 20.74 -7.92 -23.09
CA ILE A 225 19.63 -8.52 -22.33
C ILE A 225 18.33 -8.36 -23.12
N ASP A 226 17.88 -9.44 -23.76
CA ASP A 226 16.65 -9.41 -24.57
C ASP A 226 15.36 -9.56 -23.74
N ASN A 227 15.45 -10.22 -22.58
CA ASN A 227 14.33 -10.46 -21.65
C ASN A 227 14.73 -10.00 -20.23
N PRO A 228 14.66 -8.70 -19.93
CA PRO A 228 15.11 -8.16 -18.65
C PRO A 228 14.19 -8.53 -17.48
N ASN A 229 14.78 -8.81 -16.32
CA ASN A 229 14.05 -8.88 -15.07
C ASN A 229 13.83 -7.46 -14.52
N ILE A 230 12.60 -6.97 -14.67
CA ILE A 230 12.17 -5.64 -14.24
C ILE A 230 11.46 -5.76 -12.88
N VAL A 231 11.76 -4.88 -11.93
CA VAL A 231 11.07 -4.81 -10.63
C VAL A 231 10.61 -3.38 -10.31
N ILE A 232 9.57 -3.24 -9.49
CA ILE A 232 9.09 -1.96 -8.96
C ILE A 232 9.53 -1.83 -7.51
N LEU A 233 10.47 -0.93 -7.23
CA LEU A 233 10.97 -0.68 -5.87
C LEU A 233 10.03 0.28 -5.13
N THR A 234 9.40 -0.19 -4.05
CA THR A 234 8.44 0.57 -3.23
C THR A 234 8.95 0.82 -1.80
N PRO A 235 8.65 1.98 -1.19
CA PRO A 235 8.86 2.20 0.25
C PRO A 235 7.96 1.32 1.15
N GLY A 236 6.90 0.72 0.59
CA GLY A 236 5.96 -0.14 1.31
C GLY A 236 4.63 0.54 1.70
N PRO A 237 3.76 -0.17 2.46
CA PRO A 237 2.36 0.20 2.67
C PRO A 237 2.10 1.54 3.37
N HIS A 238 3.10 2.08 4.07
CA HIS A 238 2.98 3.37 4.77
C HIS A 238 3.19 4.58 3.84
N ASN A 239 3.59 4.37 2.59
CA ASN A 239 3.72 5.44 1.61
C ASN A 239 2.35 5.94 1.13
N GLU A 240 2.23 7.25 0.87
CA GLU A 240 0.99 7.90 0.42
C GLU A 240 0.41 7.36 -0.89
N THR A 241 1.27 6.91 -1.81
CA THR A 241 0.89 6.43 -3.15
C THR A 241 1.09 4.92 -3.30
N TYR A 242 1.12 4.17 -2.20
CA TYR A 242 1.31 2.71 -2.24
C TYR A 242 0.29 1.99 -3.13
N PHE A 243 -0.97 2.46 -3.13
CA PHE A 243 -2.01 1.95 -4.04
C PHE A 243 -1.52 1.94 -5.49
N GLU A 244 -0.99 3.06 -5.98
CA GLU A 244 -0.49 3.17 -7.35
C GLU A 244 0.66 2.20 -7.62
N HIS A 245 1.56 2.01 -6.66
CA HIS A 245 2.69 1.09 -6.83
C HIS A 245 2.19 -0.34 -7.03
N THR A 246 1.21 -0.76 -6.22
CA THR A 246 0.57 -2.09 -6.34
C THR A 246 -0.22 -2.22 -7.63
N TYR A 247 -0.93 -1.16 -8.02
CA TYR A 247 -1.75 -1.14 -9.23
C TYR A 247 -0.88 -1.24 -10.49
N LEU A 248 0.21 -0.47 -10.57
CA LEU A 248 1.16 -0.53 -11.68
C LEU A 248 1.92 -1.86 -11.72
N SER A 249 2.23 -2.47 -10.57
CA SER A 249 2.83 -3.81 -10.52
C SER A 249 1.90 -4.85 -11.14
N SER A 250 0.62 -4.87 -10.75
CA SER A 250 -0.38 -5.79 -11.31
C SER A 250 -0.67 -5.49 -12.79
N LEU A 251 -0.72 -4.21 -13.19
CA LEU A 251 -0.97 -3.80 -14.56
C LEU A 251 0.19 -4.18 -15.49
N LEU A 252 1.43 -3.85 -15.12
CA LEU A 252 2.64 -4.08 -15.93
C LEU A 252 3.18 -5.50 -15.84
N GLY A 253 2.75 -6.27 -14.83
CA GLY A 253 3.22 -7.64 -14.62
C GLY A 253 4.61 -7.75 -13.97
N HIS A 254 5.14 -6.66 -13.42
CA HIS A 254 6.47 -6.63 -12.78
C HIS A 254 6.37 -6.81 -11.25
N PRO A 255 7.24 -7.61 -10.62
CA PRO A 255 7.25 -7.79 -9.17
C PRO A 255 7.38 -6.48 -8.38
N LEU A 256 6.57 -6.33 -7.34
CA LEU A 256 6.68 -5.24 -6.37
C LEU A 256 7.63 -5.68 -5.24
N VAL A 257 8.71 -4.92 -5.04
CA VAL A 257 9.78 -5.26 -4.09
C VAL A 257 10.10 -4.10 -3.15
N LYS A 258 10.46 -4.40 -1.91
CA LYS A 258 11.02 -3.43 -0.95
C LYS A 258 12.55 -3.48 -0.99
N GLY A 259 13.20 -2.50 -0.36
CA GLY A 259 14.67 -2.48 -0.24
C GLY A 259 15.25 -3.80 0.30
N ASN A 260 14.61 -4.38 1.32
CA ASN A 260 15.05 -5.63 1.95
C ASN A 260 14.87 -6.88 1.07
N ASP A 261 14.07 -6.82 0.00
CA ASP A 261 13.95 -7.91 -0.98
C ASP A 261 15.13 -7.94 -1.95
N LEU A 262 15.91 -6.86 -2.02
CA LEU A 262 17.04 -6.72 -2.93
C LEU A 262 18.36 -6.81 -2.17
N VAL A 263 19.40 -7.28 -2.85
CA VAL A 263 20.77 -7.33 -2.33
C VAL A 263 21.76 -7.09 -3.45
N VAL A 264 22.81 -6.33 -3.17
CA VAL A 264 23.94 -6.15 -4.08
C VAL A 264 24.98 -7.23 -3.81
N ARG A 265 25.40 -7.94 -4.85
CA ARG A 265 26.45 -8.95 -4.78
C ARG A 265 27.21 -9.05 -6.10
N ASN A 266 28.54 -9.09 -6.02
CA ASN A 266 29.44 -9.19 -7.17
C ASN A 266 29.18 -8.13 -8.25
N GLY A 267 28.84 -6.90 -7.83
CA GLY A 267 28.55 -5.80 -8.74
C GLY A 267 27.20 -5.89 -9.48
N PHE A 268 26.27 -6.73 -9.03
CA PHE A 268 24.91 -6.84 -9.58
C PHE A 268 23.86 -6.76 -8.47
N VAL A 269 22.64 -6.35 -8.81
CA VAL A 269 21.48 -6.42 -7.90
C VAL A 269 20.74 -7.74 -8.10
N TRP A 270 20.36 -8.34 -6.99
CA TRP A 270 19.63 -9.59 -6.94
C TRP A 270 18.36 -9.42 -6.11
N MET A 271 17.25 -9.96 -6.60
CA MET A 271 16.04 -10.17 -5.83
C MET A 271 16.14 -11.49 -5.08
N LYS A 272 15.84 -11.44 -3.79
CA LYS A 272 15.70 -12.61 -2.92
C LYS A 272 14.38 -13.32 -3.25
N SER A 273 14.46 -14.53 -3.79
CA SER A 273 13.30 -15.38 -4.05
C SER A 273 13.34 -16.66 -3.22
N LEU A 274 12.24 -17.43 -3.23
CA LEU A 274 12.17 -18.72 -2.55
C LEU A 274 13.25 -19.73 -3.00
N LYS A 275 13.61 -19.75 -4.29
CA LYS A 275 14.64 -20.65 -4.81
C LYS A 275 16.06 -20.12 -4.59
N GLY A 276 16.22 -18.80 -4.57
CA GLY A 276 17.51 -18.15 -4.38
C GLY A 276 17.55 -16.74 -4.97
N LEU A 277 18.74 -16.31 -5.35
CA LEU A 277 18.94 -14.97 -5.92
C LEU A 277 18.60 -14.95 -7.41
N LYS A 278 17.67 -14.07 -7.81
CA LYS A 278 17.34 -13.77 -9.21
C LYS A 278 17.90 -12.41 -9.59
N LYS A 279 18.70 -12.34 -10.66
CA LYS A 279 19.32 -11.10 -11.10
C LYS A 279 18.25 -10.09 -11.54
N VAL A 280 18.39 -8.83 -11.13
CA VAL A 280 17.53 -7.71 -11.55
C VAL A 280 18.29 -6.84 -12.52
N ASP A 281 17.66 -6.48 -13.63
CA ASP A 281 18.27 -5.71 -14.72
C ASP A 281 17.73 -4.27 -14.79
N VAL A 282 16.47 -4.06 -14.39
CA VAL A 282 15.81 -2.74 -14.38
C VAL A 282 14.99 -2.55 -13.10
N ILE A 283 15.11 -1.38 -12.48
CA ILE A 283 14.31 -0.97 -11.32
C ILE A 283 13.48 0.26 -11.68
N LEU A 284 12.15 0.12 -11.73
CA LEU A 284 11.23 1.26 -11.65
C LEU A 284 11.15 1.71 -10.19
N ARG A 285 11.79 2.84 -9.89
CA ARG A 285 11.99 3.33 -8.53
C ARG A 285 10.84 4.23 -8.09
N ARG A 286 10.27 3.93 -6.92
CA ARG A 286 9.26 4.75 -6.21
C ARG A 286 9.74 5.28 -4.84
N VAL A 287 11.05 5.23 -4.62
CA VAL A 287 11.75 5.68 -3.40
C VAL A 287 12.54 6.94 -3.74
N ASP A 288 12.40 8.01 -2.94
CA ASP A 288 13.10 9.28 -3.14
C ASP A 288 14.63 9.14 -3.07
N ASP A 289 15.36 10.00 -3.80
CA ASP A 289 16.81 9.81 -4.11
C ASP A 289 17.66 9.50 -2.87
N VAL A 290 17.56 10.31 -1.82
CA VAL A 290 18.42 10.19 -0.64
C VAL A 290 18.24 8.87 0.10
N PHE A 291 17.10 8.19 -0.06
CA PHE A 291 16.78 6.94 0.63
C PHE A 291 17.20 5.69 -0.15
N VAL A 292 17.71 5.85 -1.37
CA VAL A 292 17.94 4.73 -2.32
C VAL A 292 19.12 3.85 -1.95
N ASP A 293 20.19 4.43 -1.39
CA ASP A 293 21.40 3.68 -1.03
C ASP A 293 21.91 4.13 0.34
N PRO A 294 21.72 3.34 1.41
CA PRO A 294 22.18 3.71 2.74
C PRO A 294 23.72 3.69 2.90
N LEU A 295 24.49 3.08 2.01
CA LEU A 295 25.96 3.10 2.12
C LEU A 295 26.57 4.43 1.71
N GLU A 296 25.93 5.15 0.79
CA GLU A 296 26.50 6.37 0.19
C GLU A 296 25.65 7.62 0.39
N LEU A 297 24.34 7.48 0.67
CA LEU A 297 23.40 8.59 0.75
C LEU A 297 22.91 8.80 2.19
N LYS A 298 21.83 8.12 2.60
CA LYS A 298 21.24 8.27 3.93
C LYS A 298 21.38 6.97 4.73
N GLU A 299 22.30 6.97 5.68
CA GLU A 299 22.73 5.80 6.48
C GLU A 299 21.59 5.13 7.27
N ASP A 300 20.63 5.91 7.78
CA ASP A 300 19.45 5.41 8.53
C ASP A 300 18.28 5.01 7.61
N SER A 301 18.48 4.94 6.29
CA SER A 301 17.45 4.51 5.35
C SER A 301 17.26 3.00 5.36
N TYR A 302 16.01 2.57 5.58
CA TYR A 302 15.56 1.18 5.41
C TYR A 302 14.78 0.96 4.11
N LEU A 303 14.69 1.96 3.24
CA LEU A 303 13.84 1.91 2.04
C LEU A 303 14.61 1.50 0.78
N GLY A 304 15.92 1.74 0.78
CA GLY A 304 16.82 1.53 -0.35
C GLY A 304 17.52 0.18 -0.34
N VAL A 305 18.55 0.06 -1.18
CA VAL A 305 19.38 -1.13 -1.32
C VAL A 305 20.84 -0.72 -1.15
N ALA A 306 21.50 -1.30 -0.15
CA ALA A 306 22.90 -1.02 0.15
C ALA A 306 23.80 -1.36 -1.05
N GLY A 307 24.55 -0.36 -1.55
CA GLY A 307 25.51 -0.49 -2.65
C GLY A 307 24.89 -0.37 -4.05
N LEU A 308 23.61 0.01 -4.14
CA LEU A 308 22.92 0.17 -5.42
C LEU A 308 23.57 1.23 -6.31
N LEU A 309 24.06 2.34 -5.74
CA LEU A 309 24.65 3.42 -6.52
C LEU A 309 25.94 2.96 -7.21
N GLU A 310 26.72 2.09 -6.56
CA GLU A 310 27.90 1.47 -7.15
C GLU A 310 27.54 0.56 -8.34
N VAL A 311 26.46 -0.20 -8.25
CA VAL A 311 25.99 -1.04 -9.38
C VAL A 311 25.54 -0.17 -10.56
N VAL A 312 24.91 0.97 -10.28
CA VAL A 312 24.52 1.97 -11.28
C VAL A 312 25.75 2.55 -11.98
N ARG A 313 26.79 2.95 -11.23
CA ARG A 313 28.06 3.45 -11.81
C ARG A 313 28.72 2.44 -12.75
N ASN A 314 28.66 1.17 -12.38
CA ASN A 314 29.19 0.07 -13.18
C ASN A 314 28.29 -0.32 -14.37
N LYS A 315 27.18 0.40 -14.60
CA LYS A 315 26.24 0.18 -15.71
C LYS A 315 25.63 -1.22 -15.75
N ASN A 316 25.61 -1.91 -14.61
CA ASN A 316 25.12 -3.27 -14.45
C ASN A 316 23.62 -3.32 -14.15
N ILE A 317 22.98 -2.15 -13.93
CA ILE A 317 21.55 -2.01 -13.71
C ILE A 317 21.05 -0.65 -14.20
N SER A 318 19.79 -0.60 -14.65
CA SER A 318 19.09 0.64 -14.96
C SER A 318 18.08 0.99 -13.87
N VAL A 319 18.15 2.22 -13.34
CA VAL A 319 17.22 2.73 -12.32
C VAL A 319 16.41 3.88 -12.91
N ILE A 320 15.08 3.76 -12.89
CA ILE A 320 14.15 4.68 -13.56
C ILE A 320 13.28 5.39 -12.52
N ASN A 321 13.34 6.71 -12.39
CA ASN A 321 14.35 7.63 -12.91
C ASN A 321 15.68 7.49 -12.17
N PRO A 322 16.82 7.93 -12.77
CA PRO A 322 18.12 7.84 -12.14
C PRO A 322 18.17 8.59 -10.81
N VAL A 323 19.06 8.13 -9.93
CA VAL A 323 19.31 8.76 -8.63
C VAL A 323 19.88 10.16 -8.87
N GLY A 324 19.35 11.14 -8.14
CA GLY A 324 19.74 12.55 -8.27
C GLY A 324 18.84 13.36 -9.21
N SER A 325 17.91 12.73 -9.91
CA SER A 325 16.91 13.39 -10.77
C SER A 325 15.94 14.32 -10.02
N GLY A 326 15.84 14.22 -8.68
CA GLY A 326 15.03 15.13 -7.88
C GLY A 326 15.59 16.56 -7.79
N VAL A 327 16.87 16.77 -8.12
CA VAL A 327 17.50 18.11 -8.08
C VAL A 327 16.87 19.08 -9.09
N ILE A 328 16.30 18.57 -10.18
CA ILE A 328 15.69 19.39 -11.24
C ILE A 328 14.21 19.71 -10.99
N GLU A 329 13.63 19.29 -9.84
CA GLU A 329 12.36 19.83 -9.32
C GLU A 329 12.53 21.20 -8.62
N ASN A 330 13.71 21.80 -8.75
CA ASN A 330 14.16 22.98 -8.02
C ASN A 330 13.49 24.27 -8.52
N PHE A 331 12.74 24.93 -7.63
CA PHE A 331 12.07 26.21 -7.93
C PHE A 331 13.04 27.33 -8.33
N GLY A 332 14.30 27.25 -7.89
CA GLY A 332 15.38 28.17 -8.25
C GLY A 332 15.71 28.18 -9.75
N LEU A 333 15.33 27.13 -10.49
CA LEU A 333 15.52 27.07 -11.94
C LEU A 333 14.52 27.91 -12.71
N ILE A 334 13.31 28.11 -12.17
CA ILE A 334 12.19 28.70 -12.89
C ILE A 334 12.58 30.05 -13.53
N PRO A 335 13.19 31.02 -12.82
CA PRO A 335 13.56 32.30 -13.44
C PRO A 335 14.48 32.18 -14.66
N PHE A 336 15.23 31.09 -14.77
CA PHE A 336 16.24 30.87 -15.81
C PHE A 336 15.74 29.97 -16.96
N MET A 337 14.57 29.33 -16.85
CA MET A 337 14.12 28.31 -17.82
C MET A 337 14.04 28.81 -19.27
N ASN A 338 13.61 30.04 -19.52
CA ASN A 338 13.61 30.62 -20.88
C ASN A 338 15.04 30.81 -21.43
N ALA A 339 15.98 31.23 -20.58
CA ALA A 339 17.39 31.38 -20.98
C ALA A 339 18.02 30.01 -21.28
N ILE A 340 17.69 28.99 -20.48
CA ILE A 340 18.15 27.61 -20.70
C ILE A 340 17.56 27.03 -22.00
N CYS A 341 16.27 27.27 -22.26
CA CYS A 341 15.60 26.86 -23.50
C CYS A 341 16.26 27.50 -24.72
N ASN A 342 16.50 28.81 -24.68
CA ASN A 342 17.23 29.51 -25.74
C ASN A 342 18.68 29.03 -25.89
N TYR A 343 19.35 28.66 -24.79
CA TYR A 343 20.70 28.13 -24.83
C TYR A 343 20.76 26.82 -25.63
N PHE A 344 19.91 25.83 -25.30
CA PHE A 344 19.91 24.51 -25.95
C PHE A 344 19.18 24.43 -27.28
N PHE A 345 18.00 25.05 -27.38
CA PHE A 345 17.09 24.87 -28.52
C PHE A 345 16.96 26.11 -29.42
N LYS A 346 17.47 27.28 -29.01
CA LYS A 346 17.31 28.56 -29.72
C LYS A 346 15.83 28.96 -29.92
N GLU A 347 14.99 28.57 -28.99
CA GLU A 347 13.55 28.88 -28.95
C GLU A 347 13.10 29.23 -27.53
N ASP A 348 11.93 29.87 -27.43
CA ASP A 348 11.27 30.15 -26.15
C ASP A 348 10.43 28.95 -25.67
N LEU A 349 10.08 28.96 -24.38
CA LEU A 349 9.18 27.96 -23.81
C LEU A 349 7.79 28.04 -24.46
N ILE A 350 7.30 26.90 -24.96
CA ILE A 350 5.94 26.77 -25.53
C ILE A 350 4.89 26.97 -24.43
N LEU A 351 5.10 26.34 -23.27
CA LEU A 351 4.22 26.49 -22.11
C LEU A 351 4.76 27.59 -21.18
N PRO A 352 3.95 28.61 -20.86
CA PRO A 352 4.33 29.63 -19.90
C PRO A 352 4.47 29.05 -18.49
N GLN A 353 5.14 29.80 -17.63
CA GLN A 353 5.39 29.46 -16.24
C GLN A 353 5.23 30.70 -15.38
N ILE A 354 4.96 30.51 -14.09
CA ILE A 354 4.68 31.61 -13.15
C ILE A 354 5.89 32.54 -13.06
N ALA A 355 5.66 33.85 -13.16
CA ALA A 355 6.70 34.86 -12.96
C ALA A 355 7.38 34.64 -11.60
N SER A 356 8.70 34.44 -11.63
CA SER A 356 9.47 33.97 -10.49
C SER A 356 10.75 34.79 -10.33
N TRP A 357 11.12 35.10 -9.10
CA TRP A 357 12.31 35.87 -8.73
C TRP A 357 13.12 35.06 -7.72
N TRP A 358 14.34 34.69 -8.08
CA TRP A 358 15.24 33.99 -7.17
C TRP A 358 15.94 34.99 -6.25
N CYS A 359 15.77 34.83 -4.94
CA CYS A 359 16.29 35.77 -3.96
C CYS A 359 17.82 35.71 -3.82
N GLY A 360 18.50 34.76 -4.48
CA GLY A 360 19.96 34.73 -4.57
C GLY A 360 20.54 35.96 -5.27
N GLN A 361 19.82 36.53 -6.23
CA GLN A 361 20.22 37.77 -6.90
C GLN A 361 19.75 39.01 -6.12
N GLU A 362 20.63 40.00 -5.99
CA GLU A 362 20.40 41.17 -5.13
C GLU A 362 19.20 42.03 -5.55
N LYS A 363 19.04 42.28 -6.86
CA LYS A 363 17.95 43.12 -7.39
C LYS A 363 16.59 42.46 -7.14
N GLU A 364 16.51 41.17 -7.45
CA GLU A 364 15.35 40.31 -7.28
C GLU A 364 14.98 40.21 -5.79
N ARG A 365 15.96 39.97 -4.92
CA ARG A 365 15.77 39.97 -3.45
C ARG A 365 15.20 41.28 -2.94
N ALA A 366 15.76 42.42 -3.36
CA ALA A 366 15.30 43.73 -2.92
C ALA A 366 13.84 43.98 -3.34
N LEU A 367 13.47 43.59 -4.57
CA LEU A 367 12.10 43.67 -5.07
C LEU A 367 11.13 42.79 -4.28
N VAL A 368 11.55 41.55 -3.96
CA VAL A 368 10.77 40.61 -3.15
C VAL A 368 10.54 41.14 -1.74
N LEU A 369 11.59 41.57 -1.04
CA LEU A 369 11.48 42.08 0.33
C LEU A 369 10.60 43.33 0.41
N LYS A 370 10.70 44.22 -0.58
CA LYS A 370 9.88 45.45 -0.66
C LYS A 370 8.39 45.14 -0.87
N ASN A 371 8.06 44.09 -1.63
CA ASN A 371 6.69 43.78 -2.04
C ASN A 371 6.20 42.40 -1.55
N ILE A 372 6.77 41.86 -0.47
CA ILE A 372 6.63 40.44 -0.09
C ILE A 372 5.18 39.95 -0.03
N LYS A 373 4.23 40.79 0.42
CA LYS A 373 2.79 40.48 0.49
C LYS A 373 2.13 40.14 -0.86
N LYS A 374 2.74 40.52 -1.98
CA LYS A 374 2.26 40.23 -3.34
C LYS A 374 2.69 38.85 -3.86
N PHE A 375 3.59 38.17 -3.15
CA PHE A 375 4.22 36.94 -3.62
C PHE A 375 3.78 35.71 -2.83
N VAL A 376 4.02 34.56 -3.46
CA VAL A 376 4.13 33.26 -2.79
C VAL A 376 5.62 32.95 -2.69
N VAL A 377 6.17 32.91 -1.49
CA VAL A 377 7.57 32.56 -1.26
C VAL A 377 7.69 31.05 -1.09
N LYS A 378 8.61 30.45 -1.82
CA LYS A 378 8.95 29.02 -1.77
C LYS A 378 10.41 28.84 -1.42
N ARG A 379 10.72 27.78 -0.67
CA ARG A 379 12.10 27.29 -0.56
C ARG A 379 12.45 26.48 -1.80
N ILE A 380 13.70 26.54 -2.24
CA ILE A 380 14.18 25.79 -3.41
C ILE A 380 14.15 24.27 -3.16
N ASP A 381 14.42 23.85 -1.92
CA ASP A 381 14.38 22.45 -1.49
C ASP A 381 13.18 22.16 -0.56
N LYS A 382 12.73 20.90 -0.53
CA LYS A 382 11.55 20.43 0.22
C LYS A 382 11.88 19.89 1.63
N SER A 383 13.00 20.30 2.22
CA SER A 383 13.52 19.66 3.45
C SER A 383 12.77 19.99 4.76
N ASN A 384 11.89 21.00 4.76
CA ASN A 384 11.06 21.37 5.90
C ASN A 384 9.59 21.05 5.64
N ARG A 385 8.84 20.74 6.71
CA ARG A 385 7.37 20.54 6.66
C ARG A 385 6.63 21.76 6.09
N GLU A 386 7.15 22.96 6.32
CA GLU A 386 6.68 24.21 5.68
C GLU A 386 7.73 24.73 4.70
N SER A 387 7.40 24.65 3.41
CA SER A 387 8.26 25.08 2.29
C SER A 387 7.60 26.14 1.40
N LEU A 388 6.36 26.55 1.73
CA LEU A 388 5.52 27.39 0.88
C LEU A 388 4.69 28.37 1.71
N PHE A 389 4.91 29.66 1.46
CA PHE A 389 4.38 30.79 2.20
C PHE A 389 3.49 31.64 1.29
N PHE A 390 2.19 31.67 1.55
CA PHE A 390 1.28 32.61 0.89
C PHE A 390 1.34 33.94 1.63
N CYS A 391 2.25 34.83 1.25
CA CYS A 391 2.56 36.02 2.03
C CYS A 391 1.37 36.97 2.21
N LYS A 392 0.37 36.91 1.33
CA LYS A 392 -0.90 37.65 1.46
C LYS A 392 -1.71 37.26 2.70
N SER A 393 -1.62 36.01 3.17
CA SER A 393 -2.38 35.49 4.31
C SER A 393 -1.58 35.46 5.61
N LEU A 394 -0.31 35.87 5.60
CA LEU A 394 0.55 35.90 6.78
C LEU A 394 0.31 37.18 7.61
N THR A 395 0.44 37.05 8.91
CA THR A 395 0.50 38.17 9.85
C THR A 395 1.80 38.97 9.67
N GLU A 396 1.84 40.21 10.16
CA GLU A 396 3.05 41.04 10.05
C GLU A 396 4.25 40.42 10.78
N ALA A 397 4.03 39.77 11.94
CA ALA A 397 5.07 39.09 12.69
C ALA A 397 5.68 37.91 11.89
N GLU A 398 4.82 37.11 11.23
CA GLU A 398 5.26 36.02 10.37
C GLU A 398 6.01 36.52 9.13
N ILE A 399 5.59 37.64 8.56
CA ILE A 399 6.28 38.28 7.43
C ILE A 399 7.67 38.77 7.85
N GLU A 400 7.81 39.44 8.98
CA GLU A 400 9.11 39.91 9.46
C GLU A 400 10.04 38.74 9.79
N ASN A 401 9.51 37.63 10.33
CA ASN A 401 10.28 36.41 10.50
C ASN A 401 10.74 35.83 9.15
N LEU A 402 9.84 35.74 8.17
CA LEU A 402 10.18 35.24 6.83
C LEU A 402 11.23 36.12 6.14
N LYS A 403 11.14 37.46 6.27
CA LYS A 403 12.17 38.37 5.74
C LYS A 403 13.54 38.12 6.38
N LYS A 404 13.59 37.92 7.70
CA LYS A 404 14.85 37.57 8.40
C LYS A 404 15.41 36.23 7.91
N GLU A 405 14.56 35.23 7.68
CA GLU A 405 15.00 33.95 7.09
C GLU A 405 15.57 34.12 5.67
N ILE A 406 14.89 34.90 4.81
CA ILE A 406 15.34 35.19 3.45
C ILE A 406 16.68 35.91 3.48
N LEU A 407 16.85 36.93 4.32
CA LEU A 407 18.11 37.68 4.43
C LEU A 407 19.27 36.81 4.93
N LYS A 408 18.98 35.81 5.78
CA LYS A 408 19.99 34.88 6.30
C LYS A 408 20.53 33.94 5.23
N ASN A 409 19.67 33.40 4.36
CA ASN A 409 20.05 32.46 3.30
C ASN A 409 19.30 32.75 1.99
N PRO A 410 19.62 33.85 1.30
CA PRO A 410 18.80 34.36 0.19
C PRO A 410 18.70 33.41 -1.00
N HIS A 411 19.78 32.70 -1.33
CA HIS A 411 19.83 31.72 -2.41
C HIS A 411 18.87 30.53 -2.23
N ARG A 412 18.33 30.29 -1.02
CA ARG A 412 17.39 29.19 -0.75
C ARG A 412 15.93 29.53 -1.04
N PHE A 413 15.63 30.75 -1.46
CA PHE A 413 14.26 31.23 -1.62
C PHE A 413 13.98 31.73 -3.05
N VAL A 414 12.77 31.44 -3.50
CA VAL A 414 12.19 31.98 -4.74
C VAL A 414 10.84 32.57 -4.40
N ALA A 415 10.58 33.78 -4.87
CA ALA A 415 9.26 34.37 -4.85
C ALA A 415 8.57 34.13 -6.19
N GLN A 416 7.30 33.76 -6.15
CA GLN A 416 6.46 33.66 -7.34
C GLN A 416 5.31 34.64 -7.24
N GLU A 417 4.86 35.16 -8.38
CA GLU A 417 3.66 35.99 -8.42
C GLU A 417 2.47 35.21 -7.88
N TYR A 418 1.64 35.90 -7.09
CA TYR A 418 0.38 35.33 -6.64
C TYR A 418 -0.59 35.28 -7.83
N ILE A 419 -0.88 34.09 -8.33
CA ILE A 419 -1.84 33.85 -9.42
C ILE A 419 -3.05 33.09 -8.89
N SER A 420 -4.25 33.53 -9.28
CA SER A 420 -5.47 32.74 -9.10
C SER A 420 -5.69 31.90 -10.36
N PHE A 421 -5.61 30.58 -10.22
CA PHE A 421 -5.84 29.63 -11.33
C PHE A 421 -7.32 29.41 -11.58
N SER A 422 -7.62 28.77 -12.71
CA SER A 422 -8.99 28.47 -13.13
C SER A 422 -9.76 27.57 -12.15
N SER A 423 -11.08 27.73 -12.15
CA SER A 423 -12.03 26.80 -11.53
C SER A 423 -12.71 25.89 -12.55
N ALA A 424 -13.21 24.75 -12.08
CA ALA A 424 -14.06 23.85 -12.82
C ALA A 424 -15.23 23.38 -11.93
N PRO A 425 -16.35 22.89 -12.51
CA PRO A 425 -17.51 22.47 -11.76
C PRO A 425 -17.20 21.22 -10.94
N ASN A 426 -17.52 21.25 -9.65
CA ASN A 426 -17.39 20.12 -8.74
C ASN A 426 -18.72 19.80 -8.09
N TYR A 427 -19.17 18.55 -8.21
CA TYR A 427 -20.38 18.08 -7.55
C TYR A 427 -20.12 17.77 -6.08
N SER A 428 -20.82 18.45 -5.17
CA SER A 428 -20.67 18.29 -3.73
C SER A 428 -21.99 18.62 -3.02
N ASN A 429 -22.41 17.78 -2.08
CA ASN A 429 -23.62 18.00 -1.26
C ASN A 429 -24.90 18.33 -2.08
N GLY A 430 -25.08 17.68 -3.24
CA GLY A 430 -26.25 17.87 -4.09
C GLY A 430 -26.20 19.09 -5.01
N THR A 431 -25.13 19.89 -4.99
CA THR A 431 -24.98 21.08 -5.85
C THR A 431 -23.64 21.09 -6.58
N LEU A 432 -23.55 21.90 -7.64
CA LEU A 432 -22.29 22.17 -8.33
C LEU A 432 -21.69 23.46 -7.80
N GLU A 433 -20.41 23.41 -7.44
CA GLU A 433 -19.64 24.59 -7.00
C GLU A 433 -18.31 24.70 -7.76
N PRO A 434 -17.82 25.92 -8.00
CA PRO A 434 -16.54 26.12 -8.67
C PRO A 434 -15.38 25.83 -7.72
N ARG A 435 -14.46 24.96 -8.15
CA ARG A 435 -13.25 24.64 -7.40
C ARG A 435 -12.00 24.79 -8.23
N LYS A 436 -10.94 25.33 -7.61
CA LYS A 436 -9.64 25.54 -8.27
C LYS A 436 -9.04 24.22 -8.73
N VAL A 437 -8.49 24.21 -9.94
CA VAL A 437 -8.03 22.99 -10.62
C VAL A 437 -6.52 22.99 -10.88
N VAL A 438 -5.90 21.84 -10.65
CA VAL A 438 -4.53 21.52 -11.09
C VAL A 438 -4.57 20.18 -11.83
N CYS A 439 -4.02 20.17 -13.04
CA CYS A 439 -3.89 18.99 -13.89
C CYS A 439 -2.45 18.49 -13.82
N ARG A 440 -2.22 17.23 -13.46
CA ARG A 440 -0.92 16.59 -13.55
C ARG A 440 -0.88 15.73 -14.81
N THR A 441 0.00 16.09 -15.73
CA THR A 441 0.23 15.37 -16.98
C THR A 441 1.47 14.50 -16.86
N PHE A 442 1.58 13.48 -17.69
CA PHE A 442 2.66 12.51 -17.63
C PHE A 442 3.26 12.27 -19.01
N SER A 443 4.58 12.11 -19.04
CA SER A 443 5.32 11.78 -20.24
C SER A 443 6.45 10.80 -19.93
N ILE A 444 6.77 9.97 -20.91
CA ILE A 444 7.81 8.94 -20.84
C ILE A 444 8.71 9.03 -22.06
N ALA A 445 9.98 8.68 -21.92
CA ALA A 445 10.91 8.64 -23.04
C ALA A 445 10.43 7.58 -24.06
N LYS A 446 10.45 7.95 -25.34
CA LYS A 446 10.13 7.03 -26.45
C LYS A 446 11.04 7.40 -27.62
N GLU A 447 11.95 6.48 -27.97
CA GLU A 447 12.96 6.70 -28.99
C GLU A 447 13.72 8.04 -28.78
N ASN A 448 13.65 8.96 -29.75
CA ASN A 448 14.30 10.27 -29.70
C ASN A 448 13.44 11.37 -29.06
N SER A 449 12.21 11.07 -28.62
CA SER A 449 11.26 12.04 -28.07
C SER A 449 10.61 11.55 -26.77
N TYR A 450 9.41 12.05 -26.47
CA TYR A 450 8.58 11.65 -25.34
C TYR A 450 7.17 11.29 -25.82
N SER A 451 6.60 10.21 -25.28
CA SER A 451 5.17 9.88 -25.37
C SER A 451 4.44 10.56 -24.21
N VAL A 452 3.33 11.24 -24.48
CA VAL A 452 2.56 11.98 -23.46
C VAL A 452 1.21 11.30 -23.27
N MET A 453 0.86 11.00 -22.02
CA MET A 453 -0.43 10.39 -21.70
C MET A 453 -1.56 11.35 -22.09
N PRO A 454 -2.54 10.95 -22.93
CA PRO A 454 -3.70 11.79 -23.21
C PRO A 454 -4.51 11.96 -21.92
N GLY A 455 -4.48 13.18 -21.38
CA GLY A 455 -5.08 13.52 -20.08
C GLY A 455 -4.07 13.42 -18.94
N GLY A 456 -4.48 12.80 -17.83
CA GLY A 456 -3.66 12.68 -16.63
C GLY A 456 -4.49 12.73 -15.35
N LEU A 457 -3.89 13.19 -14.26
CA LEU A 457 -4.54 13.28 -12.96
C LEU A 457 -5.02 14.70 -12.69
N VAL A 458 -6.32 14.92 -12.59
CA VAL A 458 -6.89 16.22 -12.20
C VAL A 458 -7.20 16.23 -10.72
N ARG A 459 -6.79 17.29 -10.03
CA ARG A 459 -7.08 17.52 -8.61
C ARG A 459 -7.76 18.88 -8.44
N VAL A 460 -8.74 18.93 -7.55
CA VAL A 460 -9.42 20.15 -7.15
C VAL A 460 -9.28 20.40 -5.65
N ALA A 461 -9.36 21.68 -5.26
CA ALA A 461 -9.28 22.07 -3.85
C ALA A 461 -10.38 21.37 -3.01
N PRO A 462 -10.11 21.05 -1.73
CA PRO A 462 -11.10 20.41 -0.86
C PRO A 462 -12.25 21.35 -0.46
N ASP A 463 -12.02 22.66 -0.46
CA ASP A 463 -12.98 23.72 -0.15
C ASP A 463 -12.86 24.88 -1.16
N ASN A 464 -13.96 25.62 -1.37
CA ASN A 464 -14.05 26.76 -2.29
C ASN A 464 -13.21 27.97 -1.86
N LYS A 465 -12.83 28.06 -0.57
CA LYS A 465 -11.93 29.10 -0.04
C LYS A 465 -10.45 28.70 -0.10
N GLU A 466 -10.14 27.42 -0.27
CA GLU A 466 -8.77 26.94 -0.29
C GLU A 466 -8.12 27.11 -1.66
N LEU A 467 -6.95 27.76 -1.67
CA LEU A 467 -6.13 27.92 -2.88
C LEU A 467 -5.13 26.76 -3.05
N ARG A 468 -4.92 25.96 -2.00
CA ARG A 468 -3.93 24.88 -1.96
C ARG A 468 -4.58 23.58 -2.40
N VAL A 469 -4.27 23.11 -3.60
CA VAL A 469 -4.67 21.78 -4.07
C VAL A 469 -3.62 20.75 -3.64
N SER A 470 -3.95 19.88 -2.69
CA SER A 470 -3.08 18.77 -2.26
C SER A 470 -3.87 17.57 -1.75
N ASN A 471 -3.44 16.36 -2.11
CA ASN A 471 -4.03 15.11 -1.62
C ASN A 471 -3.84 14.93 -0.12
N GLN A 472 -2.71 15.40 0.43
CA GLN A 472 -2.45 15.40 1.88
C GLN A 472 -3.48 16.25 2.66
N ARG A 473 -4.17 17.17 1.99
CA ARG A 473 -5.25 18.00 2.58
C ARG A 473 -6.64 17.58 2.13
N GLY A 474 -6.76 16.44 1.44
CA GLY A 474 -8.06 15.91 1.01
C GLY A 474 -8.58 16.45 -0.31
N GLY A 475 -7.69 16.84 -1.23
CA GLY A 475 -8.08 17.18 -2.60
C GLY A 475 -8.92 16.09 -3.27
N ILE A 476 -9.92 16.50 -4.04
CA ILE A 476 -10.82 15.61 -4.78
C ILE A 476 -10.25 15.45 -6.19
N SER A 477 -10.35 14.25 -6.75
CA SER A 477 -9.90 13.94 -8.10
C SER A 477 -11.03 14.07 -9.13
N LYS A 478 -10.66 14.36 -10.38
CA LYS A 478 -11.56 14.25 -11.55
C LYS A 478 -10.92 13.33 -12.60
N ASP A 479 -11.75 12.67 -13.39
CA ASP A 479 -11.28 12.07 -14.64
C ASP A 479 -10.94 13.19 -15.63
N PHE A 480 -9.87 13.02 -16.40
CA PHE A 480 -9.33 14.03 -17.31
C PHE A 480 -9.52 13.59 -18.75
N TRP A 481 -10.45 14.21 -19.46
CA TRP A 481 -10.82 13.86 -20.82
C TRP A 481 -10.15 14.77 -21.83
N ILE A 482 -9.48 14.14 -22.79
CA ILE A 482 -9.09 14.79 -24.04
C ILE A 482 -10.13 14.40 -25.09
N VAL A 483 -10.97 15.35 -25.48
CA VAL A 483 -12.06 15.14 -26.43
C VAL A 483 -11.62 15.49 -27.85
N SER A 484 -12.12 14.73 -28.82
CA SER A 484 -11.83 14.86 -30.25
C SER A 484 -13.12 15.02 -31.05
N ASP A 485 -13.03 15.61 -32.25
CA ASP A 485 -14.13 15.63 -33.20
C ASP A 485 -14.22 14.32 -34.01
N HIS A 486 -13.20 13.46 -33.93
CA HIS A 486 -13.09 12.21 -34.68
C HIS A 486 -13.45 11.00 -33.81
N ASN A 487 -14.22 10.07 -34.39
CA ASN A 487 -14.51 8.79 -33.76
C ASN A 487 -13.22 8.06 -33.39
N GLN A 488 -13.13 7.62 -32.14
CA GLN A 488 -12.01 6.82 -31.66
C GLN A 488 -12.25 5.36 -32.06
N GLU A 489 -11.49 4.85 -33.03
CA GLU A 489 -11.59 3.45 -33.50
C GLU A 489 -11.05 2.45 -32.47
N ASN A 490 -10.26 2.91 -31.50
CA ASN A 490 -9.67 2.09 -30.46
C ASN A 490 -10.63 1.90 -29.27
N ILE A 491 -11.42 0.84 -29.32
CA ILE A 491 -12.06 0.24 -28.15
C ILE A 491 -10.96 -0.09 -27.13
N GLN A 492 -11.24 0.05 -25.83
CA GLN A 492 -10.34 -0.34 -24.73
C GLN A 492 -9.88 -1.81 -24.86
N GLN A 493 -8.85 -2.05 -25.66
CA GLN A 493 -8.17 -3.32 -25.73
C GLN A 493 -6.86 -3.15 -24.96
N TYR A 494 -6.86 -3.59 -23.70
CA TYR A 494 -5.62 -3.83 -22.96
C TYR A 494 -4.96 -5.12 -23.49
N THR A 495 -4.80 -5.23 -24.81
CA THR A 495 -4.03 -6.29 -25.44
C THR A 495 -2.58 -5.85 -25.44
N TRP A 496 -1.86 -6.27 -24.42
CA TRP A 496 -0.40 -6.15 -24.36
C TRP A 496 0.15 -6.87 -25.59
N ASN A 497 0.98 -6.17 -26.36
CA ASN A 497 1.43 -6.67 -27.66
C ASN A 497 2.19 -8.00 -27.49
N LYS A 498 1.93 -8.97 -28.38
CA LYS A 498 2.29 -10.40 -28.27
C LYS A 498 3.79 -10.71 -28.49
N SER A 499 4.69 -9.73 -28.49
CA SER A 499 6.00 -9.88 -29.16
C SER A 499 7.11 -10.55 -28.36
N GLN A 500 6.94 -10.87 -27.07
CA GLN A 500 7.94 -11.64 -26.32
C GLN A 500 7.30 -12.75 -25.48
N LYS A 501 7.88 -13.95 -25.55
CA LYS A 501 7.58 -15.04 -24.62
C LYS A 501 8.14 -14.67 -23.26
N THR A 502 7.38 -13.91 -22.47
CA THR A 502 7.71 -13.71 -21.06
C THR A 502 7.66 -15.07 -20.39
N GLU A 503 8.76 -15.52 -19.80
CA GLU A 503 8.73 -16.71 -18.95
C GLU A 503 7.71 -16.47 -17.83
N THR A 504 6.69 -17.33 -17.74
CA THR A 504 5.67 -17.19 -16.70
C THR A 504 6.34 -17.32 -15.33
N SER A 505 6.20 -16.30 -14.48
CA SER A 505 6.71 -16.35 -13.10
C SER A 505 6.18 -17.59 -12.39
N ASP A 506 7.09 -18.40 -11.85
CA ASP A 506 6.77 -19.58 -11.06
C ASP A 506 6.95 -19.30 -9.56
N ILE A 507 6.51 -20.21 -8.69
CA ILE A 507 6.72 -20.09 -7.23
C ILE A 507 8.19 -19.90 -6.85
N ASN A 508 9.10 -20.37 -7.70
CA ASN A 508 10.55 -20.18 -7.58
C ASN A 508 10.98 -18.70 -7.55
N ASP A 509 10.23 -17.83 -8.23
CA ASP A 509 10.55 -16.41 -8.41
C ASP A 509 9.82 -15.51 -7.42
N LEU A 510 9.03 -16.08 -6.50
CA LEU A 510 8.28 -15.33 -5.50
C LEU A 510 9.24 -14.58 -4.56
N PRO A 511 9.12 -13.26 -4.40
CA PRO A 511 9.96 -12.49 -3.48
C PRO A 511 9.80 -12.98 -2.03
N SER A 512 10.92 -13.01 -1.28
CA SER A 512 10.91 -13.53 0.09
C SER A 512 10.05 -12.73 1.06
N ASP A 513 9.92 -11.40 0.94
CA ASP A 513 8.97 -10.66 1.78
C ASP A 513 7.52 -11.02 1.43
N THR A 514 7.20 -11.20 0.15
CA THR A 514 5.85 -11.66 -0.28
C THR A 514 5.54 -13.04 0.31
N ALA A 515 6.49 -13.96 0.22
CA ALA A 515 6.42 -15.29 0.80
C ALA A 515 6.20 -15.25 2.33
N ASN A 516 7.00 -14.44 3.03
CA ASN A 516 6.92 -14.26 4.48
C ASN A 516 5.55 -13.70 4.90
N ASN A 517 5.06 -12.67 4.21
CA ASN A 517 3.75 -12.08 4.50
C ASN A 517 2.61 -13.08 4.23
N LEU A 518 2.70 -13.94 3.19
CA LEU A 518 1.69 -14.97 2.94
C LEU A 518 1.63 -15.98 4.09
N PHE A 519 2.80 -16.45 4.52
CA PHE A 519 2.94 -17.36 5.67
C PHE A 519 2.33 -16.76 6.94
N TRP A 520 2.73 -15.54 7.31
CA TRP A 520 2.21 -14.87 8.49
C TRP A 520 0.74 -14.47 8.38
N SER A 521 0.26 -14.07 7.21
CA SER A 521 -1.18 -13.86 6.97
C SER A 521 -1.98 -15.12 7.27
N GLY A 522 -1.50 -16.29 6.84
CA GLY A 522 -2.10 -17.58 7.20
C GLY A 522 -2.14 -17.82 8.71
N ARG A 523 -1.01 -17.59 9.39
CA ARG A 523 -0.93 -17.72 10.85
C ARG A 523 -1.89 -16.77 11.57
N TYR A 524 -1.86 -15.48 11.27
CA TYR A 524 -2.72 -14.50 11.95
C TYR A 524 -4.20 -14.76 11.71
N LEU A 525 -4.58 -15.21 10.51
CA LEU A 525 -5.96 -15.56 10.19
C LEU A 525 -6.43 -16.80 10.96
N GLY A 526 -5.58 -17.84 11.03
CA GLY A 526 -5.82 -19.04 11.85
C GLY A 526 -5.98 -18.69 13.33
N ARG A 527 -5.08 -17.85 13.85
CA ARG A 527 -5.12 -17.35 15.22
C ARG A 527 -6.38 -16.57 15.51
N ALA A 528 -6.70 -15.59 14.67
CA ALA A 528 -7.90 -14.76 14.85
C ALA A 528 -9.17 -15.61 14.85
N LEU A 529 -9.28 -16.60 13.96
CA LEU A 529 -10.44 -17.47 13.88
C LEU A 529 -10.60 -18.35 15.13
N ILE A 530 -9.54 -19.04 15.55
CA ILE A 530 -9.59 -19.94 16.70
C ILE A 530 -9.82 -19.15 18.00
N THR A 531 -9.11 -18.03 18.18
CA THR A 531 -9.30 -17.15 19.34
C THR A 531 -10.72 -16.61 19.39
N SER A 532 -11.28 -16.16 18.26
CA SER A 532 -12.67 -15.67 18.21
C SER A 532 -13.68 -16.75 18.59
N ARG A 533 -13.52 -17.99 18.07
CA ARG A 533 -14.40 -19.11 18.39
C ARG A 533 -14.30 -19.49 19.86
N PHE A 534 -13.10 -19.54 20.42
CA PHE A 534 -12.89 -19.92 21.80
C PHE A 534 -13.45 -18.87 22.78
N ILE A 535 -13.16 -17.58 22.55
CA ILE A 535 -13.75 -16.48 23.34
C ILE A 535 -15.28 -16.53 23.26
N ARG A 536 -15.85 -16.74 22.07
CA ARG A 536 -17.31 -16.86 21.91
C ARG A 536 -17.86 -18.04 22.72
N THR A 537 -17.20 -19.19 22.72
CA THR A 537 -17.60 -20.33 23.56
C THR A 537 -17.56 -19.96 25.04
N VAL A 538 -16.53 -19.27 25.51
CA VAL A 538 -16.44 -18.80 26.90
C VAL A 538 -17.60 -17.86 27.24
N LEU A 539 -17.87 -16.85 26.40
CA LEU A 539 -18.96 -15.90 26.59
C LEU A 539 -20.35 -16.58 26.56
N ASN A 540 -20.55 -17.57 25.69
CA ASN A 540 -21.80 -18.34 25.66
C ASN A 540 -22.01 -19.15 26.95
N ASN A 541 -20.95 -19.75 27.50
CA ASN A 541 -21.02 -20.43 28.79
C ASN A 541 -21.34 -19.43 29.91
N MET A 542 -20.69 -18.26 29.91
CA MET A 542 -21.00 -17.19 30.87
C MET A 542 -22.47 -16.75 30.79
N ASN A 543 -23.02 -16.65 29.57
CA ASN A 543 -24.42 -16.30 29.36
C ASN A 543 -25.35 -17.37 29.92
N ASN A 544 -25.08 -18.65 29.65
CA ASN A 544 -25.91 -19.77 30.10
C ASN A 544 -25.96 -19.88 31.64
N GLU A 545 -24.84 -19.63 32.31
CA GLU A 545 -24.77 -19.62 33.78
C GLU A 545 -25.60 -18.50 34.41
N GLN A 546 -25.69 -17.32 33.76
CA GLN A 546 -26.55 -16.22 34.23
C GLN A 546 -28.04 -16.59 34.27
N TYR A 547 -28.49 -17.53 33.43
CA TYR A 547 -29.88 -17.99 33.41
C TYR A 547 -30.18 -19.11 34.41
N ASN A 548 -29.16 -19.87 34.85
CA ASN A 548 -29.38 -21.17 35.51
C ASN A 548 -29.39 -21.16 37.04
N THR A 549 -28.71 -20.25 37.77
CA THR A 549 -28.88 -19.90 39.22
C THR A 549 -27.64 -19.18 39.80
N HIS A 550 -27.81 -18.50 40.95
CA HIS A 550 -26.76 -17.89 41.79
C HIS A 550 -25.73 -18.92 42.33
N ILE A 551 -24.89 -19.50 41.48
CA ILE A 551 -23.65 -20.15 41.92
C ILE A 551 -22.51 -19.13 41.70
N PRO A 552 -21.93 -18.57 42.78
CA PRO A 552 -20.92 -17.51 42.66
C PRO A 552 -19.65 -17.93 41.92
N ASP A 553 -19.38 -19.23 41.81
CA ASP A 553 -18.15 -19.81 41.26
C ASP A 553 -18.45 -21.00 40.34
N SER A 554 -18.66 -20.75 39.05
CA SER A 554 -18.79 -21.83 38.05
C SER A 554 -17.41 -22.45 37.77
N GLU A 555 -17.22 -23.71 38.15
CA GLU A 555 -15.94 -24.42 38.01
C GLU A 555 -15.50 -24.51 36.54
N ILE A 556 -16.42 -24.79 35.61
CA ILE A 556 -16.13 -24.80 34.17
C ILE A 556 -15.60 -23.45 33.67
N LEU A 557 -16.22 -22.33 34.07
CA LEU A 557 -15.78 -21.01 33.63
C LEU A 557 -14.35 -20.74 34.08
N THR A 558 -13.98 -21.14 35.30
CA THR A 558 -12.61 -21.03 35.79
C THR A 558 -11.61 -21.79 34.92
N HIS A 559 -11.96 -23.01 34.49
CA HIS A 559 -11.13 -23.78 33.54
C HIS A 559 -11.04 -23.14 32.16
N LEU A 560 -12.16 -22.64 31.62
CA LEU A 560 -12.20 -21.94 30.33
C LEU A 560 -11.40 -20.63 30.35
N TYR A 561 -11.42 -19.89 31.46
CA TYR A 561 -10.63 -18.67 31.65
C TYR A 561 -9.12 -18.97 31.72
N LYS A 562 -8.72 -20.01 32.45
CA LYS A 562 -7.31 -20.44 32.47
C LYS A 562 -6.87 -20.90 31.07
N ALA A 563 -7.71 -21.68 30.39
CA ALA A 563 -7.44 -22.13 29.03
C ALA A 563 -7.30 -20.96 28.05
N ILE A 564 -8.14 -19.91 28.17
CA ILE A 564 -8.04 -18.75 27.27
C ILE A 564 -6.67 -18.09 27.38
N THR A 565 -6.17 -17.95 28.60
CA THR A 565 -4.86 -17.32 28.85
C THR A 565 -3.71 -18.13 28.25
N ASN A 566 -3.77 -19.47 28.34
CA ASN A 566 -2.77 -20.35 27.73
C ASN A 566 -2.83 -20.28 26.20
N ILE A 567 -4.02 -20.28 25.61
CA ILE A 567 -4.22 -20.26 24.15
C ILE A 567 -3.75 -18.94 23.55
N THR A 568 -4.01 -17.81 24.22
CA THR A 568 -3.62 -16.48 23.75
C THR A 568 -2.24 -16.04 24.24
N SER A 569 -1.61 -16.81 25.14
CA SER A 569 -0.35 -16.49 25.80
C SER A 569 -0.37 -15.14 26.53
N THR A 570 -1.53 -14.71 27.02
CA THR A 570 -1.71 -13.40 27.67
C THR A 570 -1.45 -13.45 29.18
N PHE A 571 -0.29 -13.98 29.58
CA PHE A 571 0.10 -14.14 30.98
C PHE A 571 0.33 -12.78 31.68
N PRO A 572 0.06 -12.66 33.00
CA PRO A 572 -0.48 -13.70 33.88
C PRO A 572 -1.96 -14.00 33.56
N GLY A 573 -2.76 -13.03 33.12
CA GLY A 573 -4.17 -13.23 32.78
C GLY A 573 -4.93 -13.96 33.89
N PHE A 574 -5.73 -14.97 33.53
CA PHE A 574 -6.44 -15.81 34.52
C PHE A 574 -5.57 -16.87 35.20
N VAL A 575 -4.25 -16.83 35.04
CA VAL A 575 -3.29 -17.74 35.68
C VAL A 575 -2.25 -16.97 36.51
N GLY A 576 -1.88 -17.49 37.68
CA GLY A 576 -0.83 -16.89 38.51
C GLY A 576 -1.28 -15.69 39.36
N LYS A 577 -0.32 -14.87 39.81
CA LYS A 577 -0.58 -13.80 40.81
C LYS A 577 -1.54 -12.74 40.24
N GLY A 578 -2.66 -12.50 40.93
CA GLY A 578 -3.69 -11.53 40.54
C GLY A 578 -4.91 -12.15 39.84
N SER A 579 -4.91 -13.46 39.54
CA SER A 579 -6.04 -14.13 38.89
C SER A 579 -7.33 -14.05 39.74
N GLU A 580 -7.23 -14.10 41.07
CA GLU A 580 -8.38 -14.00 41.99
C GLU A 580 -9.12 -12.66 41.87
N GLU A 581 -8.41 -11.58 41.54
CA GLU A 581 -9.04 -10.27 41.33
C GLU A 581 -9.72 -10.20 39.97
N LEU A 582 -9.11 -10.78 38.94
CA LEU A 582 -9.69 -10.86 37.60
C LEU A 582 -10.93 -11.76 37.54
N LEU A 583 -10.98 -12.82 38.35
CA LEU A 583 -12.16 -13.69 38.47
C LEU A 583 -13.39 -12.97 39.06
N LYS A 584 -13.21 -11.82 39.73
CA LYS A 584 -14.34 -10.99 40.20
C LYS A 584 -15.04 -10.23 39.08
N ASP A 585 -14.31 -9.89 38.01
CA ASP A 585 -14.85 -9.24 36.80
C ASP A 585 -14.20 -9.82 35.54
N PRO A 586 -14.50 -11.09 35.19
CA PRO A 586 -13.87 -11.77 34.08
C PRO A 586 -14.26 -11.14 32.73
N LEU A 587 -15.41 -10.47 32.64
CA LEU A 587 -15.87 -9.81 31.43
C LEU A 587 -14.94 -8.66 31.03
N LYS A 588 -14.46 -7.87 31.99
CA LYS A 588 -13.52 -6.77 31.72
C LYS A 588 -12.20 -7.28 31.15
N GLU A 589 -11.68 -8.39 31.69
CA GLU A 589 -10.46 -9.03 31.19
C GLU A 589 -10.66 -9.62 29.79
N LEU A 590 -11.76 -10.31 29.55
CA LEU A 590 -12.12 -10.82 28.21
C LEU A 590 -12.31 -9.68 27.21
N GLN A 591 -12.89 -8.55 27.62
CA GLN A 591 -13.03 -7.39 26.76
C GLN A 591 -11.67 -6.80 26.36
N SER A 592 -10.72 -6.68 27.30
CA SER A 592 -9.34 -6.29 26.99
C SER A 592 -8.72 -7.28 25.99
N LEU A 593 -8.91 -8.58 26.20
CA LEU A 593 -8.42 -9.61 25.28
C LEU A 593 -9.04 -9.53 23.88
N ILE A 594 -10.29 -9.07 23.76
CA ILE A 594 -10.96 -8.89 22.46
C ILE A 594 -10.48 -7.59 21.80
N LEU A 595 -10.53 -6.46 22.50
CA LEU A 595 -10.52 -5.11 21.90
C LEU A 595 -9.20 -4.33 22.02
N ASP A 596 -8.26 -4.72 22.88
CA ASP A 596 -7.03 -3.95 23.09
C ASP A 596 -5.96 -4.23 22.01
N PRO A 597 -5.65 -3.29 21.10
CA PRO A 597 -4.67 -3.51 20.03
C PRO A 597 -3.22 -3.49 20.51
N THR A 598 -2.96 -3.03 21.74
CA THR A 598 -1.61 -2.91 22.32
C THR A 598 -1.20 -4.13 23.14
N ARG A 599 -2.19 -4.91 23.59
CA ARG A 599 -1.97 -6.14 24.35
C ARG A 599 -1.54 -7.27 23.42
N ILE A 600 -0.29 -7.72 23.56
CA ILE A 600 0.26 -8.87 22.82
C ILE A 600 -0.62 -10.11 23.09
N GLY A 601 -1.01 -10.83 22.04
CA GLY A 601 -1.85 -12.03 22.14
C GLY A 601 -3.35 -11.76 22.12
N SER A 602 -3.79 -10.49 22.21
CA SER A 602 -5.19 -10.13 22.07
C SER A 602 -5.70 -10.38 20.63
N LEU A 603 -7.02 -10.51 20.50
CA LEU A 603 -7.66 -10.65 19.19
C LEU A 603 -7.49 -9.38 18.34
N ALA A 604 -7.65 -8.20 18.94
CA ALA A 604 -7.42 -6.92 18.26
C ALA A 604 -5.98 -6.78 17.74
N GLN A 605 -4.97 -7.16 18.53
CA GLN A 605 -3.57 -7.15 18.13
C GLN A 605 -3.30 -8.15 17.00
N THR A 606 -3.91 -9.34 17.06
CA THR A 606 -3.81 -10.35 16.00
C THR A 606 -4.42 -9.84 14.70
N LEU A 607 -5.62 -9.24 14.75
CA LEU A 607 -6.27 -8.64 13.58
C LEU A 607 -5.48 -7.46 13.01
N ASN A 608 -4.83 -6.66 13.86
CA ASN A 608 -3.94 -5.59 13.40
C ASN A 608 -2.69 -6.15 12.68
N SER A 609 -2.12 -7.26 13.18
CA SER A 609 -0.99 -7.94 12.54
C SER A 609 -1.38 -8.58 11.20
N PHE A 610 -2.56 -9.20 11.14
CA PHE A 610 -3.17 -9.66 9.90
C PHE A 610 -3.38 -8.50 8.92
N ASN A 611 -3.90 -7.36 9.39
CA ASN A 611 -4.09 -6.16 8.60
C ASN A 611 -2.77 -5.67 7.98
N ASN A 612 -1.69 -5.58 8.75
CA ASN A 612 -0.39 -5.14 8.22
C ASN A 612 0.19 -6.10 7.15
N SER A 613 0.12 -7.41 7.41
CA SER A 613 0.61 -8.44 6.48
C SER A 613 -0.22 -8.45 5.19
N TYR A 614 -1.54 -8.37 5.34
CA TYR A 614 -2.47 -8.33 4.22
C TYR A 614 -2.29 -7.07 3.37
N TYR A 615 -2.14 -5.88 3.97
CA TYR A 615 -1.92 -4.64 3.21
C TYR A 615 -0.65 -4.68 2.36
N THR A 616 0.40 -5.37 2.83
CA THR A 616 1.64 -5.56 2.06
C THR A 616 1.38 -6.32 0.76
N LEU A 617 0.51 -7.33 0.78
CA LEU A 617 0.23 -8.24 -0.33
C LEU A 617 -0.88 -7.76 -1.28
N ARG A 618 -1.22 -6.47 -1.25
CA ARG A 618 -2.35 -5.89 -1.98
C ARG A 618 -2.41 -6.25 -3.47
N ASN A 619 -1.26 -6.39 -4.12
CA ASN A 619 -1.15 -6.75 -5.54
C ASN A 619 -1.62 -8.18 -5.87
N LEU A 620 -1.71 -9.07 -4.88
CA LEU A 620 -2.18 -10.45 -5.04
C LEU A 620 -3.69 -10.62 -4.80
N TRP A 621 -4.35 -9.63 -4.22
CA TRP A 621 -5.74 -9.77 -3.76
C TRP A 621 -6.74 -9.36 -4.84
N SER A 622 -7.79 -10.16 -4.98
CA SER A 622 -8.94 -9.79 -5.79
C SER A 622 -9.76 -8.66 -5.13
N LYS A 623 -10.63 -8.03 -5.92
CA LYS A 623 -11.56 -7.01 -5.41
C LYS A 623 -12.48 -7.56 -4.32
N ASP A 624 -12.95 -8.80 -4.45
CA ASP A 624 -13.79 -9.45 -3.44
C ASP A 624 -13.06 -9.72 -2.13
N MET A 625 -11.79 -10.15 -2.20
CA MET A 625 -10.96 -10.31 -1.01
C MET A 625 -10.79 -8.97 -0.28
N TRP A 626 -10.56 -7.89 -1.04
CA TRP A 626 -10.47 -6.55 -0.49
C TRP A 626 -11.77 -6.11 0.22
N ARG A 627 -12.92 -6.33 -0.41
CA ARG A 627 -14.24 -6.02 0.15
C ARG A 627 -14.48 -6.72 1.49
N VAL A 628 -14.21 -8.02 1.56
CA VAL A 628 -14.39 -8.79 2.81
C VAL A 628 -13.43 -8.27 3.88
N PHE A 629 -12.16 -8.02 3.52
CA PHE A 629 -11.17 -7.48 4.42
C PHE A 629 -11.56 -6.10 4.98
N ASP A 630 -11.96 -5.15 4.13
CA ASP A 630 -12.41 -3.83 4.57
C ASP A 630 -13.67 -3.92 5.45
N SER A 631 -14.55 -4.88 5.17
CA SER A 631 -15.73 -5.13 6.02
C SER A 631 -15.36 -5.58 7.44
N ILE A 632 -14.24 -6.27 7.64
CA ILE A 632 -13.71 -6.61 8.98
C ILE A 632 -13.29 -5.33 9.69
N LYS A 633 -12.54 -4.46 9.01
CA LYS A 633 -12.09 -3.17 9.59
C LYS A 633 -13.26 -2.28 9.97
N LYS A 634 -14.25 -2.14 9.08
CA LYS A 634 -15.48 -1.36 9.33
C LYS A 634 -16.28 -1.88 10.52
N LEU A 635 -16.37 -3.21 10.67
CA LEU A 635 -17.03 -3.84 11.82
C LEU A 635 -16.34 -3.47 13.13
N TRP A 636 -15.01 -3.58 13.18
CA TRP A 636 -14.22 -3.35 14.39
C TRP A 636 -14.10 -1.87 14.77
N LYS A 637 -14.12 -0.95 13.79
CA LYS A 637 -14.06 0.51 14.02
C LYS A 637 -15.22 1.05 14.89
N GLN A 638 -16.31 0.30 15.02
CA GLN A 638 -17.46 0.66 15.85
C GLN A 638 -17.21 0.39 17.35
N TYR A 639 -16.15 -0.33 17.69
CA TYR A 639 -15.82 -0.74 19.05
C TYR A 639 -14.56 -0.01 19.53
N ASP A 640 -14.63 0.52 20.75
CA ASP A 640 -13.60 1.35 21.40
C ASP A 640 -13.11 0.63 22.66
N SER A 641 -11.81 0.37 22.76
CA SER A 641 -11.23 -0.38 23.89
C SER A 641 -11.44 0.30 25.25
N THR A 642 -11.73 1.61 25.28
CA THR A 642 -11.95 2.38 26.52
C THR A 642 -13.39 2.28 27.05
N LYS A 643 -14.33 1.81 26.24
CA LYS A 643 -15.75 1.70 26.60
C LYS A 643 -16.09 0.30 27.07
N THR A 644 -17.10 0.18 27.92
CA THR A 644 -17.64 -1.13 28.35
C THR A 644 -18.73 -1.60 27.39
N TYR A 645 -18.75 -2.90 27.11
CA TYR A 645 -19.73 -3.54 26.24
C TYR A 645 -20.43 -4.69 26.97
N SER A 646 -21.70 -4.91 26.64
CA SER A 646 -22.42 -6.07 27.14
C SER A 646 -21.91 -7.36 26.51
N LEU A 647 -22.09 -8.47 27.23
CA LEU A 647 -21.71 -9.81 26.79
C LEU A 647 -22.30 -10.16 25.41
N ASN A 648 -23.60 -9.88 25.20
CA ASN A 648 -24.28 -10.10 23.91
C ASN A 648 -23.71 -9.24 22.76
N SER A 649 -23.23 -8.02 23.07
CA SER A 649 -22.59 -7.16 22.07
C SER A 649 -21.26 -7.75 21.60
N LEU A 650 -20.47 -8.30 22.53
CA LEU A 650 -19.21 -8.96 22.24
C LEU A 650 -19.40 -10.28 21.47
N ILE A 651 -20.38 -11.11 21.85
CA ILE A 651 -20.74 -12.33 21.09
C ILE A 651 -21.09 -11.96 19.64
N LYS A 652 -21.95 -10.96 19.45
CA LYS A 652 -22.35 -10.49 18.11
C LYS A 652 -21.17 -9.98 17.29
N LEU A 653 -20.21 -9.30 17.91
CA LEU A 653 -18.95 -8.89 17.27
C LEU A 653 -18.15 -10.12 16.81
N LEU A 654 -18.00 -11.13 17.68
CA LEU A 654 -17.24 -12.34 17.38
C LEU A 654 -17.90 -13.16 16.26
N ASP A 655 -19.22 -13.37 16.28
CA ASP A 655 -19.94 -14.09 15.21
C ASP A 655 -19.76 -13.43 13.84
N ARG A 656 -19.90 -12.10 13.80
CA ARG A 656 -19.70 -11.30 12.59
C ARG A 656 -18.25 -11.31 12.12
N THR A 657 -17.30 -11.41 13.05
CA THR A 657 -15.86 -11.52 12.74
C THR A 657 -15.54 -12.90 12.18
N ILE A 658 -16.00 -13.97 12.84
CA ILE A 658 -15.82 -15.37 12.40
C ILE A 658 -16.35 -15.56 10.98
N THR A 659 -17.57 -15.07 10.69
CA THR A 659 -18.19 -15.19 9.36
C THR A 659 -17.31 -14.56 8.27
N ARG A 660 -16.77 -13.36 8.53
CA ARG A 660 -15.90 -12.66 7.57
C ARG A 660 -14.53 -13.31 7.44
N LEU A 661 -13.94 -13.80 8.53
CA LEU A 661 -12.69 -14.53 8.50
C LEU A 661 -12.81 -15.81 7.67
N VAL A 662 -13.89 -16.58 7.84
CA VAL A 662 -14.15 -17.79 7.05
C VAL A 662 -14.39 -17.46 5.58
N ALA A 663 -15.21 -16.45 5.27
CA ALA A 663 -15.42 -16.00 3.89
C ALA A 663 -14.09 -15.59 3.23
N PHE A 664 -13.25 -14.87 3.97
CA PHE A 664 -11.95 -14.44 3.51
C PHE A 664 -10.99 -15.61 3.27
N MET A 665 -10.98 -16.62 4.15
CA MET A 665 -10.22 -17.86 3.95
C MET A 665 -10.61 -18.58 2.66
N ALA A 666 -11.90 -18.67 2.36
CA ALA A 666 -12.41 -19.32 1.16
C ALA A 666 -11.99 -18.56 -0.11
N LEU A 667 -12.07 -17.22 -0.11
CA LEU A 667 -11.66 -16.39 -1.24
C LEU A 667 -10.17 -16.51 -1.56
N ILE A 668 -9.30 -16.69 -0.55
CA ILE A 668 -7.87 -16.95 -0.76
C ILE A 668 -7.67 -18.24 -1.56
N GLU A 669 -8.34 -19.32 -1.14
CA GLU A 669 -8.22 -20.63 -1.78
C GLU A 669 -8.76 -20.63 -3.21
N GLU A 670 -9.77 -19.81 -3.50
CA GLU A 670 -10.35 -19.63 -4.83
C GLU A 670 -9.48 -18.77 -5.76
N SER A 671 -8.90 -17.68 -5.24
CA SER A 671 -8.36 -16.59 -6.09
C SER A 671 -6.85 -16.66 -6.35
N ILE A 672 -6.08 -17.35 -5.52
CA ILE A 672 -4.60 -17.32 -5.59
C ILE A 672 -4.07 -18.61 -6.18
N MET A 673 -3.13 -18.51 -7.11
CA MET A 673 -2.48 -19.71 -7.64
C MET A 673 -1.41 -20.26 -6.69
N VAL A 674 -1.21 -21.57 -6.74
CA VAL A 674 -0.05 -22.24 -6.10
C VAL A 674 1.26 -21.55 -6.49
N LYS A 675 1.41 -21.19 -7.77
CA LYS A 675 2.59 -20.48 -8.31
C LYS A 675 2.82 -19.09 -7.70
N GLN A 676 1.79 -18.47 -7.14
CA GLN A 676 1.89 -17.16 -6.48
C GLN A 676 2.16 -17.27 -4.97
N GLY A 677 2.42 -18.48 -4.47
CA GLY A 677 2.79 -18.70 -3.07
C GLY A 677 1.66 -19.17 -2.15
N LEU A 678 0.50 -19.60 -2.68
CA LEU A 678 -0.63 -20.09 -1.88
C LEU A 678 -0.23 -21.18 -0.86
N LEU A 679 0.78 -22.00 -1.18
CA LEU A 679 1.28 -23.03 -0.26
C LEU A 679 1.79 -22.44 1.06
N LEU A 680 2.49 -21.30 1.02
CA LEU A 680 3.03 -20.67 2.23
C LEU A 680 1.91 -20.20 3.15
N TYR A 681 0.85 -19.63 2.58
CA TYR A 681 -0.36 -19.30 3.33
C TYR A 681 -0.95 -20.53 4.01
N PHE A 682 -1.10 -21.65 3.30
CA PHE A 682 -1.64 -22.88 3.90
C PHE A 682 -0.73 -23.47 4.97
N ILE A 683 0.58 -23.49 4.76
CA ILE A 683 1.54 -23.98 5.75
C ILE A 683 1.41 -23.14 7.02
N GLY A 684 1.44 -21.80 6.92
CA GLY A 684 1.26 -20.92 8.07
C GLY A 684 -0.09 -21.12 8.77
N LEU A 685 -1.18 -21.16 8.01
CA LEU A 685 -2.52 -21.39 8.54
C LEU A 685 -2.62 -22.71 9.31
N GLN A 686 -2.17 -23.82 8.71
CA GLN A 686 -2.26 -25.14 9.32
C GLN A 686 -1.35 -25.27 10.54
N MET A 687 -0.13 -24.70 10.49
CA MET A 687 0.77 -24.66 11.64
C MET A 687 0.16 -23.95 12.83
N GLU A 688 -0.45 -22.78 12.61
CA GLU A 688 -1.09 -22.04 13.70
C GLU A 688 -2.30 -22.81 14.24
N GLN A 689 -3.13 -23.36 13.37
CA GLN A 689 -4.30 -24.13 13.79
C GLN A 689 -3.91 -25.37 14.60
N ALA A 690 -2.87 -26.10 14.18
CA ALA A 690 -2.35 -27.25 14.90
C ALA A 690 -1.78 -26.84 16.26
N THR A 691 -0.97 -25.77 16.32
CA THR A 691 -0.39 -25.23 17.56
C THR A 691 -1.48 -24.86 18.56
N MET A 692 -2.53 -24.18 18.12
CA MET A 692 -3.64 -23.79 19.00
C MET A 692 -4.54 -24.97 19.37
N ASN A 693 -4.64 -26.00 18.52
CA ASN A 693 -5.33 -27.23 18.86
C ASN A 693 -4.61 -27.96 19.99
N ILE A 694 -3.28 -28.08 19.89
CA ILE A 694 -2.42 -28.61 20.96
C ILE A 694 -2.62 -27.80 22.25
N ALA A 695 -2.56 -26.47 22.21
CA ALA A 695 -2.74 -25.62 23.38
C ALA A 695 -4.11 -25.81 24.07
N LYS A 696 -5.19 -25.95 23.27
CA LYS A 696 -6.52 -26.29 23.79
C LYS A 696 -6.54 -27.65 24.46
N CYS A 697 -5.99 -28.68 23.82
CA CYS A 697 -5.96 -30.03 24.37
C CYS A 697 -5.17 -30.08 25.68
N ARG A 698 -4.00 -29.43 25.73
CA ARG A 698 -3.17 -29.32 26.96
C ARG A 698 -3.90 -28.60 28.09
N SER A 699 -4.68 -27.57 27.76
CA SER A 699 -5.38 -26.78 28.77
C SER A 699 -6.68 -27.41 29.29
N LEU A 700 -7.36 -28.22 28.48
CA LEU A 700 -8.72 -28.69 28.78
C LEU A 700 -8.82 -30.18 29.09
N ILE A 701 -8.06 -31.04 28.40
CA ILE A 701 -8.30 -32.50 28.46
C ILE A 701 -7.09 -33.32 28.97
N VAL A 702 -5.98 -32.66 29.31
CA VAL A 702 -4.86 -33.30 30.03
C VAL A 702 -5.23 -33.61 31.47
N PHE A 703 -5.96 -32.70 32.12
CA PHE A 703 -6.42 -32.87 33.49
C PHE A 703 -7.67 -33.75 33.52
N ASP A 704 -7.78 -34.60 34.52
CA ASP A 704 -8.98 -35.38 34.77
C ASP A 704 -9.84 -34.70 35.84
N HIS A 705 -11.12 -34.56 35.53
CA HIS A 705 -12.13 -33.94 36.39
C HIS A 705 -13.23 -34.95 36.75
N ASP A 706 -14.17 -34.54 37.59
CA ASP A 706 -15.38 -35.34 37.83
C ASP A 706 -16.21 -35.47 36.54
N ASN A 707 -17.07 -36.50 36.49
CA ASN A 707 -17.77 -36.87 35.25
C ASN A 707 -18.63 -35.74 34.65
N TYR A 708 -19.19 -34.86 35.49
CA TYR A 708 -20.04 -33.77 35.01
C TYR A 708 -19.19 -32.64 34.41
N LEU A 709 -18.17 -32.16 35.12
CA LEU A 709 -17.25 -31.13 34.62
C LEU A 709 -16.49 -31.60 33.37
N ASN A 710 -16.06 -32.86 33.33
CA ASN A 710 -15.44 -33.45 32.14
C ASN A 710 -16.38 -33.37 30.93
N TYR A 711 -17.66 -33.68 31.09
CA TYR A 711 -18.63 -33.61 29.99
C TYR A 711 -18.75 -32.18 29.44
N ASP A 712 -18.91 -31.19 30.32
CA ASP A 712 -19.05 -29.79 29.91
C ASP A 712 -17.77 -29.25 29.27
N ILE A 713 -16.59 -29.64 29.76
CA ILE A 713 -15.29 -29.31 29.16
C ILE A 713 -15.15 -29.90 27.76
N LEU A 714 -15.53 -31.17 27.57
CA LEU A 714 -15.51 -31.83 26.26
C LEU A 714 -16.49 -31.16 25.28
N GLU A 715 -17.68 -30.78 25.75
CA GLU A 715 -18.65 -30.04 24.95
C GLU A 715 -18.12 -28.66 24.55
N ALA A 716 -17.52 -27.91 25.48
CA ALA A 716 -16.91 -26.62 25.21
C ALA A 716 -15.73 -26.73 24.22
N LEU A 717 -14.88 -27.75 24.36
CA LEU A 717 -13.79 -28.04 23.42
C LEU A 717 -14.35 -28.29 22.01
N LEU A 718 -15.31 -29.20 21.87
CA LEU A 718 -15.93 -29.57 20.59
C LEU A 718 -16.67 -28.39 19.95
N ASN A 719 -17.36 -27.57 20.74
CA ASN A 719 -18.03 -26.36 20.26
C ASN A 719 -17.03 -25.32 19.76
N SER A 720 -15.97 -25.02 20.53
CA SER A 720 -14.94 -24.06 20.11
C SER A 720 -14.16 -24.54 18.87
N HIS A 721 -14.09 -25.85 18.65
CA HIS A 721 -13.46 -26.46 17.48
C HIS A 721 -14.40 -26.61 16.27
N GLU A 722 -15.70 -26.32 16.44
CA GLU A 722 -16.75 -26.52 15.43
C GLU A 722 -16.79 -28.00 14.96
N SER A 723 -16.78 -28.91 15.93
CA SER A 723 -16.70 -30.37 15.72
C SER A 723 -17.79 -31.15 16.46
N LEU A 724 -18.62 -30.49 17.29
CA LEU A 724 -19.66 -31.16 18.06
C LEU A 724 -20.66 -31.93 17.18
N ASN A 725 -21.08 -31.35 16.06
CA ASN A 725 -22.00 -32.03 15.13
C ASN A 725 -21.35 -33.26 14.47
N ILE A 726 -20.06 -33.16 14.11
CA ILE A 726 -19.31 -34.27 13.51
C ILE A 726 -19.07 -35.37 14.53
N TYR A 727 -18.78 -35.00 15.77
CA TYR A 727 -18.71 -35.93 16.89
C TYR A 727 -20.03 -36.68 17.07
N ARG A 728 -21.15 -35.96 17.16
CA ARG A 728 -22.49 -36.56 17.34
C ARG A 728 -22.86 -37.50 16.19
N TYR A 729 -22.46 -37.15 14.96
CA TYR A 729 -22.63 -38.03 13.80
C TYR A 729 -21.81 -39.32 13.91
N SER A 730 -20.57 -39.22 14.40
CA SER A 730 -19.61 -40.34 14.39
C SER A 730 -19.69 -41.24 15.62
N TYR A 731 -20.01 -40.67 16.79
CA TYR A 731 -19.92 -41.32 18.11
C TYR A 731 -21.19 -41.19 18.96
N GLN A 732 -22.30 -40.73 18.36
CA GLN A 732 -23.58 -40.48 19.06
C GLN A 732 -23.50 -39.34 20.10
N SER A 733 -24.56 -39.16 20.90
CA SER A 733 -24.71 -37.99 21.78
C SER A 733 -23.87 -38.03 23.07
N TYR A 734 -23.33 -39.19 23.47
CA TYR A 734 -22.55 -39.30 24.69
C TYR A 734 -21.09 -38.85 24.46
N LEU A 735 -20.63 -37.85 25.21
CA LEU A 735 -19.27 -37.34 25.13
C LEU A 735 -18.32 -38.19 25.98
N SER A 736 -17.32 -38.80 25.35
CA SER A 736 -16.24 -39.50 26.02
C SER A 736 -14.88 -38.96 25.58
N ILE A 737 -13.94 -38.91 26.52
CA ILE A 737 -12.58 -38.43 26.25
C ILE A 737 -11.88 -39.25 25.15
N GLU A 738 -12.11 -40.57 25.13
CA GLU A 738 -11.56 -41.48 24.13
C GLU A 738 -12.01 -41.13 22.71
N ASN A 739 -13.30 -40.88 22.52
CA ASN A 739 -13.85 -40.51 21.21
C ASN A 739 -13.43 -39.09 20.81
N VAL A 740 -13.29 -38.17 21.76
CA VAL A 740 -12.81 -36.81 21.50
C VAL A 740 -11.34 -36.81 21.08
N ILE A 741 -10.48 -37.60 21.73
CA ILE A 741 -9.08 -37.80 21.32
C ILE A 741 -9.03 -38.44 19.93
N SER A 742 -9.86 -39.46 19.70
CA SER A 742 -9.96 -40.13 18.39
C SER A 742 -10.27 -39.12 17.28
N LEU A 743 -11.25 -38.23 17.49
CA LEU A 743 -11.67 -37.24 16.49
C LEU A 743 -10.70 -36.05 16.32
N ILE A 744 -10.32 -35.39 17.42
CA ILE A 744 -9.60 -34.10 17.38
C ILE A 744 -8.08 -34.30 17.24
N ILE A 745 -7.54 -35.44 17.67
CA ILE A 745 -6.09 -35.67 17.66
C ILE A 745 -5.71 -36.71 16.60
N LEU A 746 -6.36 -37.87 16.60
CA LEU A 746 -5.87 -39.06 15.89
C LEU A 746 -6.47 -39.28 14.49
N ASP A 747 -7.65 -38.72 14.22
CA ASP A 747 -8.37 -38.95 12.96
C ASP A 747 -7.53 -38.53 11.75
N LYS A 748 -7.47 -39.37 10.70
CA LYS A 748 -6.60 -39.13 9.54
C LYS A 748 -7.28 -38.38 8.40
N GLU A 749 -8.59 -38.26 8.44
CA GLU A 749 -9.44 -37.74 7.35
C GLU A 749 -10.13 -36.43 7.74
N TYR A 750 -10.34 -36.20 9.03
CA TYR A 750 -10.97 -35.00 9.53
C TYR A 750 -10.02 -33.80 9.42
N ALA A 751 -10.37 -32.83 8.58
CA ALA A 751 -9.48 -31.71 8.25
C ALA A 751 -8.98 -30.84 9.43
N LYS A 752 -9.63 -30.91 10.59
CA LYS A 752 -9.23 -30.18 11.80
C LYS A 752 -8.52 -31.03 12.85
N SER A 753 -8.41 -32.34 12.63
CA SER A 753 -7.67 -33.20 13.53
C SER A 753 -6.18 -32.85 13.47
N LEU A 754 -5.47 -33.04 14.58
CA LEU A 754 -4.03 -32.78 14.62
C LEU A 754 -3.27 -33.65 13.61
N HIS A 755 -3.62 -34.94 13.49
CA HIS A 755 -2.99 -35.86 12.55
C HIS A 755 -3.15 -35.40 11.10
N TYR A 756 -4.34 -34.98 10.67
CA TYR A 756 -4.56 -34.47 9.31
C TYR A 756 -3.74 -33.21 9.06
N GLN A 757 -3.74 -32.26 10.00
CA GLN A 757 -3.04 -30.99 9.87
C GLN A 757 -1.52 -31.18 9.71
N LEU A 758 -0.91 -32.04 10.53
CA LEU A 758 0.52 -32.37 10.43
C LEU A 758 0.88 -32.97 9.07
N ARG A 759 0.08 -33.93 8.57
CA ARG A 759 0.28 -34.53 7.24
C ARG A 759 0.12 -33.52 6.11
N ARG A 760 -0.84 -32.59 6.22
CA ARG A 760 -1.02 -31.51 5.24
C ARG A 760 0.20 -30.58 5.21
N ILE A 761 0.69 -30.17 6.38
CA ILE A 761 1.90 -29.34 6.50
C ILE A 761 3.09 -30.04 5.84
N GLN A 762 3.31 -31.33 6.14
CA GLN A 762 4.39 -32.12 5.53
C GLN A 762 4.27 -32.16 4.00
N LYS A 763 3.08 -32.42 3.48
CA LYS A 763 2.80 -32.48 2.04
C LYS A 763 3.07 -31.14 1.35
N ASP A 764 2.65 -30.03 1.95
CA ASP A 764 2.82 -28.70 1.36
C ASP A 764 4.28 -28.23 1.43
N ILE A 765 5.01 -28.51 2.52
CA ILE A 765 6.45 -28.26 2.63
C ILE A 765 7.24 -29.03 1.55
N ALA A 766 6.88 -30.28 1.29
CA ALA A 766 7.54 -31.09 0.27
C ALA A 766 7.38 -30.56 -1.17
N ARG A 767 6.44 -29.63 -1.40
CA ARG A 767 6.19 -28.98 -2.70
C ARG A 767 6.83 -27.60 -2.83
N LEU A 768 7.44 -27.08 -1.77
CA LEU A 768 8.14 -25.80 -1.83
C LEU A 768 9.41 -25.91 -2.71
N PRO A 769 9.85 -24.80 -3.33
CA PRO A 769 11.11 -24.75 -4.06
C PRO A 769 12.29 -25.25 -3.21
N ILE A 770 13.16 -26.07 -3.79
CA ILE A 770 14.42 -26.44 -3.11
C ILE A 770 15.37 -25.24 -3.24
N PRO A 771 15.73 -24.57 -2.13
CA PRO A 771 16.65 -23.44 -2.17
C PRO A 771 18.06 -23.92 -2.53
N GLN A 772 18.89 -23.02 -3.06
CA GLN A 772 20.30 -23.32 -3.35
C GLN A 772 21.06 -23.85 -2.11
N ASN A 773 20.67 -23.44 -0.90
CA ASN A 773 21.12 -24.05 0.35
C ASN A 773 20.19 -25.20 0.76
N THR A 774 20.59 -26.44 0.44
CA THR A 774 19.78 -27.63 0.72
C THR A 774 19.69 -28.02 2.20
N VAL A 775 20.53 -27.43 3.07
CA VAL A 775 20.60 -27.80 4.50
C VAL A 775 19.32 -27.40 5.24
N GLY A 776 18.90 -26.14 5.11
CA GLY A 776 17.69 -25.63 5.78
C GLY A 776 16.41 -26.33 5.32
N PHE A 777 16.32 -26.67 4.03
CA PHE A 777 15.19 -27.43 3.48
C PHE A 777 15.06 -28.82 4.11
N LYS A 778 16.17 -29.55 4.22
CA LYS A 778 16.19 -30.86 4.89
C LYS A 778 15.80 -30.74 6.36
N GLU A 779 16.29 -29.71 7.06
CA GLU A 779 15.91 -29.46 8.44
C GLU A 779 14.40 -29.26 8.60
N CYS A 780 13.77 -28.46 7.74
CA CYS A 780 12.31 -28.29 7.74
C CYS A 780 11.57 -29.63 7.58
N GLN A 781 12.01 -30.45 6.62
CA GLN A 781 11.39 -31.76 6.33
C GLN A 781 11.58 -32.73 7.49
N ASP A 782 12.78 -32.80 8.07
CA ASP A 782 13.11 -33.72 9.16
C ASP A 782 12.26 -33.42 10.41
N LYS A 783 12.07 -32.14 10.75
CA LYS A 783 11.30 -31.73 11.93
C LYS A 783 9.81 -32.08 11.79
N ILE A 784 9.19 -31.74 10.67
CA ILE A 784 7.78 -32.08 10.44
C ILE A 784 7.57 -33.59 10.26
N GLN A 785 8.53 -34.30 9.66
CA GLN A 785 8.49 -35.75 9.51
C GLN A 785 8.56 -36.44 10.87
N LYS A 786 9.39 -35.95 11.81
CA LYS A 786 9.41 -36.44 13.20
C LYS A 786 8.06 -36.25 13.90
N ALA A 787 7.41 -35.11 13.71
CA ALA A 787 6.09 -34.87 14.28
C ALA A 787 5.04 -35.86 13.71
N CYS A 788 5.04 -36.08 12.39
CA CYS A 788 4.17 -37.05 11.74
C CYS A 788 4.47 -38.48 12.21
N PHE A 789 5.75 -38.85 12.37
CA PHE A 789 6.15 -40.16 12.87
C PHE A 789 5.65 -40.42 14.29
N ILE A 790 5.81 -39.45 15.21
CA ILE A 790 5.24 -39.54 16.57
C ILE A 790 3.74 -39.76 16.46
N MET A 791 3.05 -39.00 15.61
CA MET A 791 1.61 -39.06 15.45
C MET A 791 1.10 -40.39 14.88
N GLU A 792 1.86 -41.04 13.99
CA GLU A 792 1.54 -42.35 13.42
C GLU A 792 1.72 -43.52 14.41
N HIS A 793 2.57 -43.35 15.42
CA HIS A 793 2.93 -44.40 16.38
C HIS A 793 2.33 -44.17 17.77
N ILE A 794 1.37 -43.24 17.90
CA ILE A 794 0.63 -43.07 19.15
C ILE A 794 -0.24 -44.30 19.40
N ASP A 795 -0.08 -44.90 20.58
CA ASP A 795 -1.06 -45.81 21.16
C ASP A 795 -2.16 -44.98 21.86
N PRO A 796 -3.43 -45.03 21.40
CA PRO A 796 -4.53 -44.27 22.01
C PRO A 796 -4.74 -44.61 23.48
N THR A 797 -4.49 -45.87 23.88
CA THR A 797 -4.69 -46.32 25.27
C THR A 797 -3.67 -45.68 26.21
N VAL A 798 -2.46 -45.43 25.72
CA VAL A 798 -1.38 -44.79 26.49
C VAL A 798 -1.68 -43.32 26.76
N LEU A 799 -2.36 -42.62 25.85
CA LEU A 799 -2.80 -41.23 26.05
C LEU A 799 -3.89 -41.10 27.11
N LEU A 800 -4.71 -42.15 27.30
CA LEU A 800 -5.80 -42.16 28.27
C LEU A 800 -5.34 -42.46 29.71
N ASN A 801 -4.12 -42.95 29.89
CA ASN A 801 -3.59 -43.29 31.21
C ASN A 801 -3.47 -42.06 32.11
N ILE A 802 -4.15 -42.11 33.26
CA ILE A 802 -4.15 -41.06 34.29
C ILE A 802 -3.13 -41.42 35.37
N ASN A 803 -2.24 -40.48 35.69
CA ASN A 803 -1.45 -40.56 36.91
C ASN A 803 -2.35 -40.24 38.11
N LYS A 804 -2.46 -41.20 39.03
CA LYS A 804 -3.32 -41.12 40.22
C LYS A 804 -2.86 -40.09 41.25
N GLU A 805 -1.61 -39.63 41.20
CA GLU A 805 -1.06 -38.68 42.18
C GLU A 805 -1.41 -37.23 41.86
N ASN A 806 -1.54 -36.88 40.58
CA ASN A 806 -1.79 -35.51 40.12
C ASN A 806 -3.04 -35.37 39.24
N SER A 807 -3.78 -36.46 39.00
CA SER A 807 -4.95 -36.52 38.12
C SER A 807 -4.68 -36.00 36.70
N GLN A 808 -3.49 -36.25 36.16
CA GLN A 808 -3.10 -35.81 34.82
C GLN A 808 -2.81 -36.98 33.88
N ARG A 809 -3.14 -36.79 32.60
CA ARG A 809 -2.73 -37.65 31.49
C ARG A 809 -1.31 -37.28 31.05
N GLU A 810 -0.30 -37.67 31.84
CA GLU A 810 1.10 -37.24 31.63
C GLU A 810 1.68 -37.62 30.26
N ASN A 811 1.34 -38.80 29.74
CA ASN A 811 1.78 -39.22 28.40
C ASN A 811 1.19 -38.32 27.31
N MET A 812 -0.06 -37.88 27.49
CA MET A 812 -0.71 -36.94 26.58
C MET A 812 -0.04 -35.58 26.63
N GLU A 813 0.21 -35.05 27.83
CA GLU A 813 0.91 -33.77 28.01
C GLU A 813 2.31 -33.80 27.38
N LYS A 814 3.09 -34.85 27.66
CA LYS A 814 4.43 -35.03 27.09
C LYS A 814 4.39 -35.07 25.57
N THR A 815 3.46 -35.84 24.99
CA THR A 815 3.34 -35.97 23.54
C THR A 815 2.92 -34.67 22.88
N LEU A 816 1.91 -34.00 23.44
CA LEU A 816 1.44 -32.71 22.95
C LEU A 816 2.50 -31.61 23.07
N SER A 817 3.28 -31.60 24.16
CA SER A 817 4.42 -30.69 24.32
C SER A 817 5.48 -30.94 23.25
N MET A 818 5.90 -32.19 23.03
CA MET A 818 6.88 -32.54 22.00
C MET A 818 6.41 -32.14 20.59
N LEU A 819 5.13 -32.34 20.27
CA LEU A 819 4.56 -31.93 18.98
C LEU A 819 4.53 -30.40 18.85
N SER A 820 4.25 -29.66 19.93
CA SER A 820 4.32 -28.20 19.97
C SER A 820 5.74 -27.71 19.66
N ASP A 821 6.75 -28.31 20.30
CA ASP A 821 8.15 -27.95 20.10
C ASP A 821 8.60 -28.22 18.66
N LEU A 822 8.26 -29.39 18.10
CA LEU A 822 8.57 -29.73 16.71
C LEU A 822 7.90 -28.79 15.71
N LEU A 823 6.65 -28.36 15.94
CA LEU A 823 5.98 -27.36 15.11
C LEU A 823 6.66 -25.99 15.20
N HIS A 824 7.08 -25.58 16.40
CA HIS A 824 7.83 -24.34 16.59
C HIS A 824 9.17 -24.38 15.84
N GLU A 825 9.95 -25.47 16.02
CA GLU A 825 11.22 -25.69 15.32
C GLU A 825 11.04 -25.73 13.80
N THR A 826 10.00 -26.41 13.31
CA THR A 826 9.68 -26.43 11.86
C THR A 826 9.40 -25.02 11.34
N SER A 827 8.62 -24.23 12.09
CA SER A 827 8.34 -22.84 11.71
C SER A 827 9.60 -21.98 11.69
N LEU A 828 10.52 -22.16 12.63
CA LEU A 828 11.77 -21.42 12.68
C LEU A 828 12.65 -21.80 11.48
N ALA A 829 12.77 -23.09 11.18
CA ALA A 829 13.51 -23.60 10.03
C ALA A 829 12.97 -23.05 8.70
N ILE A 830 11.64 -22.95 8.54
CA ILE A 830 11.03 -22.32 7.35
C ILE A 830 11.45 -20.86 7.23
N SER A 831 11.35 -20.10 8.31
CA SER A 831 11.74 -18.68 8.30
C SER A 831 13.20 -18.50 7.93
N THR A 832 14.10 -19.27 8.54
CA THR A 832 15.54 -19.22 8.26
C THR A 832 15.88 -19.69 6.84
N THR A 833 15.10 -20.61 6.27
CA THR A 833 15.38 -21.17 4.94
C THR A 833 14.87 -20.29 3.80
N TYR A 834 13.68 -19.72 3.95
CA TYR A 834 12.95 -19.07 2.85
C TYR A 834 12.80 -17.55 3.00
N PHE A 835 12.84 -17.02 4.22
CA PHE A 835 12.57 -15.61 4.49
C PHE A 835 13.87 -14.87 4.85
N ASP A 836 14.77 -15.51 5.60
CA ASP A 836 16.08 -14.96 5.92
C ASP A 836 17.15 -15.41 4.93
N HIS A 837 17.68 -14.47 4.15
CA HIS A 837 18.84 -14.70 3.26
C HIS A 837 20.17 -14.30 3.92
N THR A 838 20.22 -14.33 5.25
CA THR A 838 21.49 -14.18 5.99
C THR A 838 22.32 -15.45 5.79
N TYR A 839 23.05 -15.50 4.67
CA TYR A 839 24.16 -16.45 4.57
C TYR A 839 25.08 -16.25 5.77
N GLN A 840 25.59 -17.34 6.36
CA GLN A 840 26.66 -17.27 7.36
C GLN A 840 27.69 -16.26 6.87
N GLN A 841 27.86 -15.17 7.62
CA GLN A 841 28.88 -14.19 7.32
C GLN A 841 30.22 -14.91 7.41
N THR A 842 30.85 -15.18 6.26
CA THR A 842 32.27 -15.48 6.23
C THR A 842 32.99 -14.23 6.69
N GLN A 843 33.55 -14.28 7.89
CA GLN A 843 34.40 -13.23 8.43
C GLN A 843 35.50 -12.95 7.40
N MET A 844 35.49 -11.77 6.77
CA MET A 844 36.46 -11.44 5.72
C MET A 844 37.90 -11.31 6.25
N VAL A 845 38.05 -11.19 7.56
CA VAL A 845 39.34 -11.15 8.25
C VAL A 845 39.24 -12.05 9.49
N PRO A 846 40.09 -13.08 9.65
CA PRO A 846 40.19 -13.79 10.91
C PRO A 846 40.73 -12.82 11.97
N GLN A 847 39.87 -12.33 12.86
CA GLN A 847 40.34 -11.66 14.06
C GLN A 847 40.92 -12.73 14.99
N LYS A 848 42.25 -12.74 15.14
CA LYS A 848 42.89 -13.36 16.30
C LYS A 848 42.49 -12.53 17.51
N ILE A 849 41.43 -12.94 18.19
CA ILE A 849 41.22 -12.54 19.57
C ILE A 849 42.01 -13.57 20.38
N ASP A 850 43.23 -13.21 20.76
CA ASP A 850 43.94 -13.94 21.80
C ASP A 850 43.17 -13.71 23.11
N LEU A 851 42.50 -14.76 23.58
CA LEU A 851 41.77 -14.81 24.85
C LEU A 851 42.73 -14.93 26.04
#